data_AF-A0A0W0FGX4-F1
#
_entry.id   AF-A0A0W0FGX4-F1
#
_cell.length_a   1.000
_cell.length_b   1.000
_cell.length_c   1.000
_cell.angle_alpha   90.00
_cell.angle_beta   90.00
_cell.angle_gamma   90.00
#
_symmetry.space_group_name_H-M   'P 1'
#
loop_
_entity.id
_entity.type
_entity.pdbx_description
1 polymer ?
#
loop_
_entity_poly.entity_id
_entity_poly.type
_entity_poly.pdbx_seq_one_letter_code
_entity_poly.pdbx_strand_id
1 'polypeptide(L)'
;MHLLSLSIFLFLPYFSWGSQSVLEINPTSSLRTTLIDCLNNDSDYLSLLMLIQQANLVPTLNRLNGSTLFAPTNDAIERYRSSNPLWNSILDDSNTLVNDNVREGLRQQLFYHLLNYSVAALPHDEEPLQVLETLHFPHKHVDPPTHEPPPYPPWLPIPGGTLGGKPQRLRVAARAQKAFVGVDAFGEGGSEVVKGQTDCGNGVLFGIADVLEPPPDLATVVSQHSDVSYFNNVLTSEITKLLNSTPGLTVFLPINKAWEALDEYERLYLESRYATDDLNRILNMHAVAEDGVKWSDTFDPAVNLTTIDGRTLEIIAAPQGTMVSTAKLVRPDIYASNGVLHFVDSLLIPDGALKLTPEKYLLTLNCTKFVSLIHDADLTHLINDTEAKYTILAPGDDVIALFGDKDLPEPGSEDLKKMLQYHFLPGKFTPSKLKSGMLVETALEEKGLHYHKQVLTVEASDGGGKDNSWKSLRFGGATVLREPVEVNNTLIYFISKTVTPPSDALETVLPMLDLSSFIAALLSTSVKDMLRSTPRTTLLIPNNEAFKRLGHLVSEHLLAASNKADLEKVLLHHTLVTVQYSKALQNGTKHSFATLEDSDLTLSRKEDGRVYVSPSGGWAGMKSELFTHNILTQTGVIHELSDVLIPRSVDLTVGKLVKAAGGSTMASMLTKAGFEWVLNGTAPPEGSPWADQGLESAGWTLLCPPDDAFDDYNITELFSDKDRLVMVVSQHLIPAPRDKKKKDISVPLDDDPLNNNKPLKLDNSVTYSTLRSPSSAYGDIVFKADDEAKGGYIVGIKDARGTDGTSDWAQVESWGRSTTGGGTGGVIRIDRLLIPYQPPWWLEYGAPIVVGVLGVFLICGFFYVVRLIWRRDTTEATYEPVGGFARDDDEES
;
A
#
# COMPACT_ATOMS: atom_id res chain seq x y z
N MET A 1 -21.76 -97.95 24.31
CA MET A 1 -21.19 -99.23 24.78
C MET A 1 -20.05 -98.86 25.72
N HIS A 2 -20.30 -98.86 27.04
CA HIS A 2 -19.84 -99.87 28.01
C HIS A 2 -18.32 -99.77 28.27
N LEU A 3 -17.77 -99.72 29.49
CA LEU A 3 -18.29 -99.98 30.84
C LEU A 3 -17.27 -99.47 31.88
N LEU A 4 -17.77 -99.07 33.06
CA LEU A 4 -17.06 -98.94 34.33
C LEU A 4 -16.48 -100.28 34.85
N SER A 5 -15.49 -100.22 35.75
CA SER A 5 -15.28 -101.07 36.95
C SER A 5 -13.84 -100.90 37.48
N LEU A 6 -13.56 -100.13 38.54
CA LEU A 6 -13.53 -100.51 39.97
C LEU A 6 -12.98 -101.92 40.28
N SER A 7 -11.92 -102.03 41.11
CA SER A 7 -11.81 -103.00 42.22
C SER A 7 -10.52 -102.84 43.04
N ILE A 8 -10.72 -102.83 44.36
CA ILE A 8 -9.79 -102.79 45.50
C ILE A 8 -9.31 -104.22 45.83
N PHE A 9 -8.09 -104.42 46.37
CA PHE A 9 -7.84 -105.38 47.48
C PHE A 9 -6.49 -105.13 48.17
N LEU A 10 -6.51 -105.35 49.49
CA LEU A 10 -5.54 -105.04 50.54
C LEU A 10 -4.65 -106.26 50.94
N PHE A 11 -3.66 -105.95 51.79
CA PHE A 11 -3.08 -106.74 52.92
C PHE A 11 -1.70 -107.46 52.72
N LEU A 12 -0.62 -106.75 53.13
CA LEU A 12 0.32 -106.97 54.28
C LEU A 12 0.50 -108.40 54.87
N PRO A 13 1.47 -108.63 55.80
CA PRO A 13 2.91 -108.27 55.90
C PRO A 13 3.78 -109.47 56.39
N TYR A 14 5.10 -109.33 56.60
CA TYR A 14 5.78 -109.93 57.77
C TYR A 14 7.13 -109.23 58.06
N PHE A 15 7.29 -108.93 59.35
CA PHE A 15 8.40 -108.25 60.03
C PHE A 15 9.59 -109.18 60.32
N SER A 16 10.81 -108.63 60.40
CA SER A 16 11.79 -109.04 61.44
C SER A 16 12.73 -107.89 61.85
N TRP A 17 12.70 -107.59 63.15
CA TRP A 17 13.65 -106.81 63.97
C TRP A 17 15.12 -107.27 63.82
N GLY A 18 16.17 -106.52 64.16
CA GLY A 18 16.32 -105.23 64.83
C GLY A 18 17.70 -105.15 65.52
N SER A 19 18.31 -103.97 65.56
CA SER A 19 19.28 -103.57 66.59
C SER A 19 19.33 -102.04 66.70
N GLN A 20 18.84 -101.56 67.84
CA GLN A 20 19.01 -100.25 68.49
C GLN A 20 20.52 -99.92 68.69
N SER A 21 21.03 -98.70 68.89
CA SER A 21 20.48 -97.35 69.11
C SER A 21 21.66 -96.38 69.26
N VAL A 22 21.59 -95.18 68.69
CA VAL A 22 21.88 -93.93 69.42
C VAL A 22 20.83 -92.91 68.99
N LEU A 23 20.12 -92.37 69.99
CA LEU A 23 19.15 -91.30 69.87
C LEU A 23 19.88 -89.97 69.70
N GLU A 24 19.60 -89.23 68.62
CA GLU A 24 19.52 -87.77 68.68
C GLU A 24 18.17 -87.33 68.09
N ILE A 25 17.52 -86.43 68.81
CA ILE A 25 16.13 -86.00 68.65
C ILE A 25 16.09 -84.69 67.85
N ASN A 26 15.36 -84.72 66.72
CA ASN A 26 14.51 -83.69 66.10
C ASN A 26 15.09 -82.31 65.68
N PRO A 27 14.43 -81.54 64.77
CA PRO A 27 13.08 -81.72 64.20
C PRO A 27 12.97 -81.60 62.67
N THR A 28 12.00 -82.32 62.09
CA THR A 28 11.38 -81.93 60.81
C THR A 28 10.42 -80.76 61.05
N SER A 29 10.79 -79.56 60.61
CA SER A 29 9.83 -78.50 60.26
C SER A 29 9.95 -78.24 58.76
N SER A 30 8.85 -78.40 58.02
CA SER A 30 8.73 -77.93 56.65
C SER A 30 8.78 -76.40 56.67
N LEU A 31 9.96 -75.82 56.46
CA LEU A 31 10.14 -74.38 56.28
C LEU A 31 9.32 -73.97 55.05
N ARG A 32 8.33 -73.10 55.25
CA ARG A 32 7.70 -72.38 54.14
C ARG A 32 8.77 -71.43 53.61
N THR A 33 9.33 -71.73 52.44
CA THR A 33 10.18 -70.78 51.72
C THR A 33 9.33 -69.55 51.36
N THR A 34 9.92 -68.37 51.48
CA THR A 34 9.33 -67.09 51.04
C THR A 34 10.11 -66.53 49.84
N LEU A 35 9.56 -65.52 49.15
CA LEU A 35 10.26 -64.77 48.09
C LEU A 35 11.61 -64.22 48.57
N ILE A 36 11.70 -63.77 49.82
CA ILE A 36 12.95 -63.30 50.42
C ILE A 36 13.95 -64.45 50.57
N ASP A 37 13.49 -65.64 50.99
CA ASP A 37 14.36 -66.82 51.11
C ASP A 37 14.88 -67.27 49.74
N CYS A 38 14.04 -67.20 48.70
CA CYS A 38 14.45 -67.44 47.32
C CYS A 38 15.52 -66.45 46.83
N LEU A 39 15.31 -65.15 47.05
CA LEU A 39 16.27 -64.11 46.67
C LEU A 39 17.60 -64.27 47.42
N ASN A 40 17.57 -64.67 48.69
CA ASN A 40 18.77 -64.89 49.50
C ASN A 40 19.52 -66.18 49.15
N ASN A 41 18.81 -67.18 48.60
CA ASN A 41 19.42 -68.46 48.19
C ASN A 41 20.17 -68.38 46.85
N ASP A 42 19.93 -67.35 46.04
CA ASP A 42 20.57 -67.16 44.74
C ASP A 42 21.53 -65.96 44.77
N SER A 43 22.81 -66.21 44.45
CA SER A 43 23.87 -65.19 44.51
C SER A 43 23.63 -64.03 43.55
N ASP A 44 22.82 -64.20 42.52
CA ASP A 44 22.62 -63.18 41.48
C ASP A 44 21.57 -62.12 41.86
N TYR A 45 20.99 -62.16 43.07
CA TYR A 45 20.02 -61.17 43.55
C TYR A 45 20.42 -60.44 44.83
N LEU A 46 21.67 -60.55 45.28
CA LEU A 46 22.15 -59.90 46.51
C LEU A 46 22.00 -58.37 46.47
N SER A 47 22.27 -57.74 45.32
CA SER A 47 22.10 -56.28 45.15
C SER A 47 20.63 -55.87 45.24
N LEU A 48 19.72 -56.69 44.68
CA LEU A 48 18.27 -56.46 44.77
C LEU A 48 17.78 -56.62 46.22
N LEU A 49 18.28 -57.63 46.94
CA LEU A 49 17.93 -57.86 48.34
C LEU A 49 18.34 -56.67 49.22
N MET A 50 19.52 -56.09 49.00
CA MET A 50 19.95 -54.86 49.68
C MET A 50 18.98 -53.69 49.41
N LEU A 51 18.56 -53.49 48.17
CA LEU A 51 17.61 -52.43 47.81
C LEU A 51 16.23 -52.64 48.45
N ILE A 52 15.71 -53.88 48.46
CA ILE A 52 14.45 -54.24 49.12
C ILE A 52 14.52 -53.97 50.63
N GLN A 53 15.66 -54.26 51.26
CA GLN A 53 15.89 -53.96 52.68
C GLN A 53 15.93 -52.45 52.93
N GLN A 54 16.66 -51.68 52.12
CA GLN A 54 16.74 -50.22 52.24
C GLN A 54 15.41 -49.52 51.96
N ALA A 55 14.58 -50.10 51.09
CA ALA A 55 13.23 -49.65 50.78
C ALA A 55 12.19 -50.05 51.85
N ASN A 56 12.56 -50.81 52.88
CA ASN A 56 11.65 -51.37 53.90
C ASN A 56 10.50 -52.21 53.31
N LEU A 57 10.73 -52.94 52.21
CA LEU A 57 9.70 -53.76 51.53
C LEU A 57 9.66 -55.22 52.00
N VAL A 58 10.57 -55.66 52.86
CA VAL A 58 10.59 -57.02 53.42
C VAL A 58 9.25 -57.40 54.09
N PRO A 59 8.63 -56.56 54.94
CA PRO A 59 7.32 -56.87 55.51
C PRO A 59 6.21 -56.98 54.47
N THR A 60 6.28 -56.22 53.38
CA THR A 60 5.30 -56.29 52.28
C THR A 60 5.39 -57.63 51.58
N LEU A 61 6.59 -58.01 51.14
CA LEU A 61 6.81 -59.25 50.41
C LEU A 61 6.41 -60.49 51.21
N ASN A 62 6.63 -60.48 52.53
CA ASN A 62 6.22 -61.59 53.40
C ASN A 62 4.71 -61.66 53.65
N ARG A 63 3.97 -60.55 53.46
CA ARG A 63 2.51 -60.49 53.63
C ARG A 63 1.73 -60.80 52.36
N LEU A 64 2.36 -60.68 51.19
CA LEU A 64 1.74 -61.06 49.92
C LEU A 64 1.57 -62.59 49.88
N ASN A 65 0.35 -63.03 49.56
CA ASN A 65 0.02 -64.44 49.38
C ASN A 65 -0.23 -64.68 47.90
N GLY A 66 0.78 -65.19 47.19
CA GLY A 66 0.74 -65.44 45.76
C GLY A 66 1.05 -64.19 44.95
N SER A 67 2.30 -63.72 44.96
CA SER A 67 2.78 -62.60 44.13
C SER A 67 3.70 -63.05 43.00
N THR A 68 3.98 -62.17 42.05
CA THR A 68 5.05 -62.37 41.06
C THR A 68 6.07 -61.25 41.20
N LEU A 69 7.36 -61.59 41.26
CA LEU A 69 8.45 -60.64 41.23
C LEU A 69 9.30 -60.85 39.99
N PHE A 70 9.36 -59.83 39.13
CA PHE A 70 10.36 -59.74 38.08
C PHE A 70 11.65 -59.16 38.68
N ALA A 71 12.58 -60.02 39.06
CA ALA A 71 13.79 -59.64 39.78
C ALA A 71 14.95 -59.33 38.83
N PRO A 72 15.43 -58.07 38.76
CA PRO A 72 16.64 -57.75 38.02
C PRO A 72 17.85 -58.46 38.66
N THR A 73 18.69 -59.08 37.82
CA THR A 73 19.94 -59.72 38.28
C THR A 73 20.96 -58.67 38.75
N ASN A 74 22.00 -59.10 39.47
CA ASN A 74 23.08 -58.20 39.90
C ASN A 74 23.71 -57.46 38.71
N ASP A 75 23.90 -58.13 37.57
CA ASP A 75 24.41 -57.51 36.34
C ASP A 75 23.46 -56.45 35.78
N ALA A 76 22.14 -56.69 35.86
CA ALA A 76 21.11 -55.72 35.49
C ALA A 76 21.22 -54.45 36.36
N ILE A 77 21.35 -54.64 37.67
CA ILE A 77 21.43 -53.57 38.65
C ILE A 77 22.72 -52.78 38.49
N GLU A 78 23.86 -53.45 38.27
CA GLU A 78 25.15 -52.75 38.08
C GLU A 78 25.14 -51.87 36.83
N ARG A 79 24.56 -52.37 35.72
CA ARG A 79 24.37 -51.56 34.51
C ARG A 79 23.46 -50.36 34.76
N TYR A 80 22.31 -50.58 35.41
CA TYR A 80 21.33 -49.54 35.68
C TYR A 80 21.82 -48.47 36.69
N ARG A 81 22.62 -48.89 37.67
CA ARG A 81 23.20 -48.01 38.67
C ARG A 81 24.09 -46.94 38.05
N SER A 82 24.80 -47.27 36.97
CA SER A 82 25.66 -46.32 36.25
C SER A 82 24.88 -45.16 35.61
N SER A 83 23.61 -45.37 35.26
CA SER A 83 22.73 -44.38 34.65
C SER A 83 21.77 -43.71 35.63
N ASN A 84 21.49 -44.31 36.80
CA ASN A 84 20.53 -43.79 37.77
C ASN A 84 21.20 -43.35 39.10
N PRO A 85 21.22 -42.03 39.42
CA PRO A 85 21.88 -41.52 40.61
C PRO A 85 21.22 -41.99 41.93
N LEU A 86 19.92 -42.30 41.92
CA LEU A 86 19.20 -42.78 43.10
C LEU A 86 19.71 -44.17 43.50
N TRP A 87 19.84 -45.09 42.56
CA TRP A 87 20.35 -46.44 42.84
C TRP A 87 21.84 -46.42 43.19
N ASN A 88 22.62 -45.52 42.56
CA ASN A 88 24.03 -45.38 42.87
C ASN A 88 24.28 -44.94 44.30
N SER A 89 23.59 -43.87 44.74
CA SER A 89 23.72 -43.35 46.10
C SER A 89 23.35 -44.37 47.19
N ILE A 90 22.33 -45.21 46.95
CA ILE A 90 21.85 -46.18 47.93
C ILE A 90 22.78 -47.41 48.01
N LEU A 91 23.39 -47.81 46.91
CA LEU A 91 24.28 -48.99 46.84
C LEU A 91 25.72 -48.70 47.26
N ASP A 92 26.25 -47.49 47.02
CA ASP A 92 27.61 -47.11 47.42
C ASP A 92 27.73 -46.75 48.92
N ASP A 93 26.68 -46.17 49.50
CA ASP A 93 26.75 -45.49 50.79
C ASP A 93 26.09 -46.34 51.89
N SER A 94 26.78 -47.41 52.32
CA SER A 94 26.23 -48.40 53.27
C SER A 94 25.94 -47.88 54.69
N ASN A 95 26.10 -46.58 54.96
CA ASN A 95 26.07 -46.02 56.33
C ASN A 95 25.37 -44.65 56.49
N THR A 96 24.64 -44.14 55.50
CA THR A 96 23.87 -42.89 55.64
C THR A 96 22.38 -43.17 55.89
N LEU A 97 21.78 -42.40 56.80
CA LEU A 97 20.33 -42.36 57.04
C LEU A 97 19.64 -41.88 55.76
N VAL A 98 19.21 -42.80 54.90
CA VAL A 98 18.41 -42.47 53.72
C VAL A 98 17.10 -41.85 54.19
N ASN A 99 16.86 -40.60 53.83
CA ASN A 99 15.61 -39.89 54.13
C ASN A 99 14.41 -40.67 53.53
N ASP A 100 13.26 -40.68 54.23
CA ASP A 100 12.11 -41.53 53.85
C ASP A 100 11.54 -41.20 52.46
N ASN A 101 11.70 -39.96 52.00
CA ASN A 101 11.35 -39.54 50.64
C ASN A 101 12.17 -40.24 49.55
N VAL A 102 13.46 -40.48 49.80
CA VAL A 102 14.34 -41.21 48.86
C VAL A 102 13.94 -42.69 48.85
N ARG A 103 13.55 -43.24 50.01
CA ARG A 103 13.00 -44.59 50.12
C ARG A 103 11.66 -44.74 49.40
N GLU A 104 10.81 -43.71 49.40
CA GLU A 104 9.56 -43.69 48.64
C GLU A 104 9.83 -43.83 47.14
N GLY A 105 10.76 -43.05 46.59
CA GLY A 105 11.15 -43.16 45.17
C GLY A 105 11.61 -44.57 44.80
N LEU A 106 12.47 -45.18 45.63
CA LEU A 106 12.91 -46.57 45.44
C LEU A 106 11.75 -47.57 45.55
N ARG A 107 10.86 -47.41 46.54
CA ARG A 107 9.67 -48.27 46.70
C ARG A 107 8.80 -48.26 45.45
N GLN A 108 8.55 -47.08 44.87
CA GLN A 108 7.72 -46.97 43.67
C GLN A 108 8.31 -47.70 42.47
N GLN A 109 9.63 -47.60 42.25
CA GLN A 109 10.31 -48.33 41.18
C GLN A 109 10.28 -49.86 41.42
N LEU A 110 10.47 -50.31 42.66
CA LEU A 110 10.37 -51.73 43.01
C LEU A 110 8.93 -52.26 42.91
N PHE A 111 7.92 -51.46 43.23
CA PHE A 111 6.52 -51.84 43.05
C PHE A 111 6.15 -52.08 41.58
N TYR A 112 6.85 -51.46 40.63
CA TYR A 112 6.62 -51.71 39.20
C TYR A 112 7.07 -53.10 38.76
N HIS A 113 7.98 -53.73 39.51
CA HIS A 113 8.46 -55.10 39.27
C HIS A 113 7.58 -56.17 39.93
N LEU A 114 6.61 -55.76 40.77
CA LEU A 114 5.81 -56.65 41.61
C LEU A 114 4.36 -56.72 41.14
N LEU A 115 3.80 -57.94 41.19
CA LEU A 115 2.37 -58.19 40.96
C LEU A 115 1.74 -58.79 42.23
N ASN A 116 0.46 -58.52 42.45
CA ASN A 116 -0.31 -59.08 43.58
C ASN A 116 -0.91 -60.48 43.31
N TYR A 117 -0.48 -61.14 42.23
CA TYR A 117 -0.95 -62.45 41.82
C TYR A 117 0.22 -63.22 41.20
N SER A 118 0.19 -64.56 41.29
CA SER A 118 1.20 -65.43 40.70
C SER A 118 0.88 -65.72 39.23
N VAL A 119 1.80 -65.37 38.33
CA VAL A 119 1.71 -65.69 36.90
C VAL A 119 2.15 -67.14 36.69
N ALA A 120 1.25 -67.97 36.14
CA ALA A 120 1.47 -69.41 36.02
C ALA A 120 2.49 -69.78 34.93
N ALA A 121 2.49 -69.05 33.81
CA ALA A 121 3.46 -69.17 32.71
C ALA A 121 3.53 -67.85 31.94
N LEU A 122 4.70 -67.55 31.38
CA LEU A 122 4.90 -66.43 30.44
C LEU A 122 4.53 -66.86 29.02
N PRO A 123 4.12 -65.94 28.14
CA PRO A 123 3.69 -66.27 26.79
C PRO A 123 4.80 -66.99 25.98
N HIS A 124 4.38 -67.81 25.01
CA HIS A 124 5.25 -68.48 24.06
C HIS A 124 5.14 -67.87 22.65
N ASP A 125 6.10 -68.15 21.77
CA ASP A 125 6.10 -67.59 20.41
C ASP A 125 4.74 -67.86 19.73
N GLU A 126 4.20 -66.86 19.04
CA GLU A 126 2.86 -66.83 18.41
C GLU A 126 1.66 -66.58 19.35
N GLU A 127 1.85 -66.55 20.68
CA GLU A 127 0.80 -66.11 21.61
C GLU A 127 0.65 -64.58 21.64
N PRO A 128 -0.57 -64.06 21.85
CA PRO A 128 -0.78 -62.62 22.00
C PRO A 128 -0.04 -62.08 23.22
N LEU A 129 0.35 -60.80 23.17
CA LEU A 129 0.98 -60.12 24.30
C LEU A 129 0.11 -60.20 25.56
N GLN A 130 0.73 -60.44 26.70
CA GLN A 130 0.07 -60.52 27.99
C GLN A 130 0.19 -59.17 28.70
N VAL A 131 -0.95 -58.58 29.11
CA VAL A 131 -1.00 -57.35 29.89
C VAL A 131 -1.18 -57.69 31.37
N LEU A 132 -0.29 -57.20 32.22
CA LEU A 132 -0.22 -57.45 33.65
C LEU A 132 -0.40 -56.14 34.43
N GLU A 133 -1.19 -56.17 35.49
CA GLU A 133 -1.33 -55.07 36.45
C GLU A 133 -0.29 -55.17 37.58
N THR A 134 0.51 -54.12 37.76
CA THR A 134 1.59 -54.06 38.76
C THR A 134 1.09 -53.62 40.14
N LEU A 135 1.97 -53.58 41.14
CA LEU A 135 1.71 -52.97 42.44
C LEU A 135 2.07 -51.48 42.49
N HIS A 136 2.54 -50.91 41.38
CA HIS A 136 2.85 -49.49 41.30
C HIS A 136 1.60 -48.68 40.98
N PHE A 137 1.25 -47.75 41.87
CA PHE A 137 0.20 -46.77 41.66
C PHE A 137 0.88 -45.40 41.49
N PRO A 138 1.00 -44.90 40.25
CA PRO A 138 1.64 -43.61 40.00
C PRO A 138 0.95 -42.50 40.80
N HIS A 139 1.72 -41.60 41.40
CA HIS A 139 1.18 -40.46 42.15
C HIS A 139 2.06 -39.23 41.97
N LYS A 140 1.51 -38.05 42.26
CA LYS A 140 2.26 -36.81 42.13
C LYS A 140 3.25 -36.68 43.28
N HIS A 141 4.53 -36.62 42.96
CA HIS A 141 5.57 -36.31 43.94
C HIS A 141 5.34 -34.93 44.57
N VAL A 142 5.43 -34.85 45.89
CA VAL A 142 5.29 -33.61 46.67
C VAL A 142 6.68 -33.08 47.00
N ASP A 143 7.00 -31.86 46.54
CA ASP A 143 8.25 -31.16 46.84
C ASP A 143 8.00 -29.87 47.67
N PRO A 144 8.72 -29.67 48.80
CA PRO A 144 9.61 -30.62 49.44
C PRO A 144 8.82 -31.78 50.07
N PRO A 145 9.43 -32.96 50.20
CA PRO A 145 8.76 -34.12 50.77
C PRO A 145 8.28 -33.84 52.18
N THR A 146 7.08 -34.33 52.51
CA THR A 146 6.51 -34.15 53.83
C THR A 146 7.36 -34.84 54.89
N HIS A 147 7.78 -34.10 55.91
CA HIS A 147 8.40 -34.68 57.12
C HIS A 147 7.38 -35.39 58.03
N GLU A 148 6.09 -35.29 57.71
CA GLU A 148 5.03 -36.00 58.40
C GLU A 148 5.05 -37.49 58.01
N PRO A 149 4.98 -38.42 58.98
CA PRO A 149 4.88 -39.84 58.69
C PRO A 149 3.58 -40.10 57.91
N PRO A 150 3.58 -40.99 56.90
CA PRO A 150 2.39 -41.27 56.12
C PRO A 150 1.24 -41.75 57.02
N PRO A 151 -0.02 -41.40 56.71
CA PRO A 151 -1.19 -41.76 57.52
C PRO A 151 -1.45 -43.28 57.57
N TYR A 152 -0.76 -44.04 56.72
CA TYR A 152 -0.81 -45.48 56.60
C TYR A 152 0.60 -46.05 56.68
N PRO A 153 0.75 -47.37 56.90
CA PRO A 153 2.06 -47.96 56.91
C PRO A 153 2.76 -47.74 55.55
N PRO A 154 4.00 -47.22 55.51
CA PRO A 154 4.69 -46.87 54.26
C PRO A 154 4.80 -48.05 53.27
N TRP A 155 4.71 -49.27 53.76
CA TRP A 155 4.98 -50.48 52.99
C TRP A 155 3.77 -51.03 52.21
N LEU A 156 2.60 -50.37 52.21
CA LEU A 156 1.42 -50.77 51.42
C LEU A 156 1.15 -49.77 50.28
N PRO A 157 0.86 -50.24 49.05
CA PRO A 157 0.51 -49.36 47.95
C PRO A 157 -0.79 -48.60 48.26
N ILE A 158 -0.84 -47.31 47.92
CA ILE A 158 -2.00 -46.44 48.16
C ILE A 158 -2.91 -46.50 46.91
N PRO A 159 -4.13 -47.05 47.00
CA PRO A 159 -5.12 -46.90 45.94
C PRO A 159 -5.53 -45.41 45.87
N GLY A 160 -5.45 -44.81 44.67
CA GLY A 160 -5.69 -43.38 44.48
C GLY A 160 -4.72 -42.67 43.52
N GLY A 161 -3.93 -43.44 42.77
CA GLY A 161 -2.96 -42.91 41.83
C GLY A 161 -3.54 -42.10 40.66
N THR A 162 -2.66 -41.40 39.94
CA THR A 162 -2.93 -40.52 38.81
C THR A 162 -3.53 -41.21 37.59
N LEU A 163 -3.72 -42.53 37.60
CA LEU A 163 -4.40 -43.32 36.56
C LEU A 163 -5.85 -43.67 36.93
N GLY A 164 -6.53 -42.82 37.71
CA GLY A 164 -7.90 -43.06 38.17
C GLY A 164 -7.99 -44.17 39.22
N GLY A 165 -6.99 -44.26 40.10
CA GLY A 165 -6.95 -45.27 41.16
C GLY A 165 -6.57 -46.69 40.73
N LYS A 166 -6.22 -46.90 39.45
CA LYS A 166 -5.71 -48.17 38.93
C LYS A 166 -4.17 -48.24 38.98
N PRO A 167 -3.59 -49.44 39.10
CA PRO A 167 -2.14 -49.60 39.02
C PRO A 167 -1.63 -49.41 37.59
N GLN A 168 -0.33 -49.18 37.46
CA GLN A 168 0.33 -49.14 36.16
C GLN A 168 0.39 -50.54 35.53
N ARG A 169 0.32 -50.59 34.20
CA ARG A 169 0.38 -51.81 33.40
C ARG A 169 1.81 -52.16 32.98
N LEU A 170 2.05 -53.45 32.78
CA LEU A 170 3.28 -54.05 32.30
C LEU A 170 2.94 -55.08 31.24
N ARG A 171 3.66 -55.10 30.12
CA ARG A 171 3.42 -56.08 29.05
C ARG A 171 4.50 -57.14 29.01
N VAL A 172 4.12 -58.35 28.62
CA VAL A 172 5.03 -59.45 28.35
C VAL A 172 4.76 -59.99 26.95
N ALA A 173 5.81 -60.16 26.16
CA ALA A 173 5.71 -60.79 24.84
C ALA A 173 6.83 -61.83 24.66
N ALA A 174 6.55 -62.83 23.84
CA ALA A 174 7.54 -63.81 23.40
C ALA A 174 8.14 -63.39 22.06
N ARG A 175 9.47 -63.43 21.96
CA ARG A 175 10.20 -63.24 20.70
C ARG A 175 11.38 -64.19 20.67
N ALA A 176 11.55 -64.88 19.53
CA ALA A 176 12.68 -65.77 19.31
C ALA A 176 12.89 -66.78 20.45
N GLN A 177 11.80 -67.44 20.89
CA GLN A 177 11.77 -68.44 21.95
C GLN A 177 12.14 -67.91 23.35
N LYS A 178 12.13 -66.59 23.55
CA LYS A 178 12.43 -65.92 24.82
C LYS A 178 11.31 -64.99 25.22
N ALA A 179 11.05 -64.86 26.52
CA ALA A 179 10.09 -63.91 27.05
C ALA A 179 10.77 -62.56 27.36
N PHE A 180 10.10 -61.47 27.00
CA PHE A 180 10.51 -60.09 27.27
C PHE A 180 9.43 -59.38 28.09
N VAL A 181 9.85 -58.70 29.16
CA VAL A 181 8.97 -58.00 30.11
C VAL A 181 9.17 -56.49 29.98
N GLY A 182 8.09 -55.71 29.99
CA GLY A 182 8.16 -54.26 29.76
C GLY A 182 8.24 -53.90 28.27
N VAL A 183 7.67 -54.73 27.41
CA VAL A 183 7.59 -54.46 25.96
C VAL A 183 6.52 -53.39 25.64
N ASP A 184 6.61 -52.80 24.45
CA ASP A 184 5.58 -51.90 23.94
C ASP A 184 4.33 -52.64 23.44
N ALA A 185 3.38 -51.91 22.83
CA ALA A 185 2.13 -52.50 22.32
C ALA A 185 2.32 -53.46 21.12
N PHE A 186 3.49 -53.48 20.49
CA PHE A 186 3.85 -54.37 19.40
C PHE A 186 4.79 -55.50 19.84
N GLY A 187 5.13 -55.57 21.12
CA GLY A 187 6.08 -56.54 21.66
C GLY A 187 7.54 -56.15 21.44
N GLU A 188 7.83 -54.90 21.05
CA GLU A 188 9.18 -54.37 20.87
C GLU A 188 9.76 -53.84 22.19
N GLY A 189 11.10 -53.72 22.26
CA GLY A 189 11.79 -53.32 23.51
C GLY A 189 11.74 -54.37 24.63
N GLY A 190 11.74 -53.91 25.89
CA GLY A 190 11.63 -54.74 27.09
C GLY A 190 12.91 -55.47 27.55
N SER A 191 12.83 -56.04 28.75
CA SER A 191 13.89 -56.76 29.47
C SER A 191 13.76 -58.28 29.27
N GLU A 192 14.83 -58.96 28.86
CA GLU A 192 14.83 -60.42 28.64
C GLU A 192 14.69 -61.17 29.97
N VAL A 193 13.84 -62.21 30.02
CA VAL A 193 13.79 -63.14 31.14
C VAL A 193 14.93 -64.15 31.02
N VAL A 194 15.99 -63.93 31.80
CA VAL A 194 17.22 -64.73 31.79
C VAL A 194 17.18 -65.94 32.73
N LYS A 195 16.35 -65.88 33.78
CA LYS A 195 16.11 -67.00 34.69
C LYS A 195 14.63 -67.34 34.71
N GLY A 196 14.34 -68.62 34.47
CA GLY A 196 12.99 -69.16 34.44
C GLY A 196 12.28 -69.09 35.79
N GLN A 197 11.03 -69.55 35.77
CA GLN A 197 10.13 -69.51 36.92
C GLN A 197 10.69 -70.28 38.13
N THR A 198 10.79 -69.61 39.28
CA THR A 198 11.11 -70.24 40.58
C THR A 198 9.94 -70.08 41.54
N ASP A 199 9.44 -71.19 42.09
CA ASP A 199 8.35 -71.20 43.08
C ASP A 199 8.92 -71.00 44.49
N CYS A 200 8.45 -69.95 45.15
CA CYS A 200 8.95 -69.46 46.42
C CYS A 200 7.92 -69.56 47.54
N GLY A 201 6.90 -70.42 47.41
CA GLY A 201 5.91 -70.73 48.45
C GLY A 201 4.85 -69.64 48.66
N ASN A 202 5.25 -68.37 48.81
CA ASN A 202 4.34 -67.22 48.86
C ASN A 202 4.28 -66.40 47.56
N GLY A 203 4.97 -66.84 46.50
CA GLY A 203 4.98 -66.19 45.19
C GLY A 203 5.91 -66.86 44.19
N VAL A 204 6.02 -66.26 43.01
CA VAL A 204 6.82 -66.72 41.88
C VAL A 204 7.88 -65.68 41.53
N LEU A 205 9.08 -66.13 41.22
CA LEU A 205 10.22 -65.30 40.85
C LEU A 205 10.63 -65.55 39.40
N PHE A 206 10.81 -64.48 38.62
CA PHE A 206 11.41 -64.49 37.28
C PHE A 206 12.62 -63.57 37.27
N GLY A 207 13.78 -64.05 36.83
CA GLY A 207 14.98 -63.22 36.73
C GLY A 207 15.05 -62.50 35.39
N ILE A 208 15.22 -61.17 35.43
CA ILE A 208 15.23 -60.32 34.23
C ILE A 208 16.61 -59.68 34.02
N ALA A 209 16.95 -59.43 32.75
CA ALA A 209 18.25 -58.93 32.34
C ALA A 209 18.47 -57.45 32.68
N ASP A 210 17.40 -56.66 32.70
CA ASP A 210 17.40 -55.20 32.88
C ASP A 210 16.35 -54.76 33.91
N VAL A 211 16.59 -53.64 34.59
CA VAL A 211 15.64 -53.02 35.54
C VAL A 211 14.47 -52.40 34.78
N LEU A 212 13.24 -52.65 35.23
CA LEU A 212 12.03 -52.06 34.67
C LEU A 212 11.84 -50.64 35.20
N GLU A 213 11.85 -49.65 34.32
CA GLU A 213 11.59 -48.26 34.68
C GLU A 213 10.08 -47.96 34.64
N PRO A 214 9.51 -47.31 35.68
CA PRO A 214 8.13 -46.84 35.61
C PRO A 214 8.01 -45.75 34.53
N PRO A 215 6.94 -45.75 33.71
CA PRO A 215 6.77 -44.76 32.67
C PRO A 215 6.72 -43.32 33.22
N PRO A 216 7.36 -42.34 32.55
CA PRO A 216 7.32 -40.93 32.98
C PRO A 216 5.95 -40.29 32.68
N ASP A 217 5.76 -39.02 33.03
CA ASP A 217 4.53 -38.28 32.70
C ASP A 217 4.34 -38.08 31.19
N LEU A 218 3.10 -37.78 30.77
CA LEU A 218 2.74 -37.63 29.35
C LEU A 218 3.57 -36.57 28.62
N ALA A 219 3.92 -35.45 29.25
CA ALA A 219 4.70 -34.41 28.58
C ALA A 219 6.12 -34.92 28.28
N THR A 220 6.72 -35.63 29.24
CA THR A 220 8.02 -36.29 29.05
C THR A 220 7.94 -37.37 27.98
N VAL A 221 6.93 -38.24 28.00
CA VAL A 221 6.70 -39.28 26.97
C VAL A 221 6.62 -38.66 25.57
N VAL A 222 5.81 -37.62 25.39
CA VAL A 222 5.65 -36.92 24.10
C VAL A 222 6.98 -36.35 23.60
N SER A 223 7.79 -35.76 24.50
CA SER A 223 9.08 -35.17 24.12
C SER A 223 10.12 -36.20 23.65
N GLN A 224 10.00 -37.46 24.10
CA GLN A 224 10.95 -38.54 23.80
C GLN A 224 10.64 -39.29 22.50
N HIS A 225 9.41 -39.23 22.00
CA HIS A 225 8.99 -40.00 20.83
C HIS A 225 9.24 -39.24 19.51
N SER A 226 10.01 -39.86 18.60
CA SER A 226 10.29 -39.31 17.28
C SER A 226 9.07 -39.17 16.38
N ASP A 227 8.05 -40.04 16.55
CA ASP A 227 6.86 -40.07 15.68
C ASP A 227 5.95 -38.84 15.85
N VAL A 228 6.09 -38.10 16.96
CA VAL A 228 5.34 -36.89 17.28
C VAL A 228 6.27 -35.69 17.49
N SER A 229 7.51 -35.75 16.98
CA SER A 229 8.50 -34.69 17.17
C SER A 229 8.03 -33.32 16.64
N TYR A 230 7.19 -33.29 15.61
CA TYR A 230 6.61 -32.06 15.08
C TYR A 230 5.73 -31.36 16.13
N PHE A 231 4.99 -32.11 16.94
CA PHE A 231 4.11 -31.56 17.96
C PHE A 231 4.86 -30.68 18.97
N ASN A 232 6.14 -30.95 19.21
CA ASN A 232 6.98 -30.12 20.07
C ASN A 232 7.15 -28.68 19.55
N ASN A 233 7.01 -28.44 18.25
CA ASN A 233 7.09 -27.09 17.66
C ASN A 233 5.85 -26.24 17.95
N VAL A 234 4.71 -26.87 18.22
CA VAL A 234 3.42 -26.20 18.48
C VAL A 234 2.99 -26.30 19.95
N LEU A 235 3.85 -26.82 20.82
CA LEU A 235 3.59 -26.90 22.26
C LEU A 235 3.49 -25.50 22.88
N THR A 236 2.33 -25.20 23.46
CA THR A 236 2.12 -24.00 24.28
C THR A 236 2.31 -24.32 25.76
N SER A 237 2.47 -23.29 26.59
CA SER A 237 2.56 -23.45 28.05
C SER A 237 1.30 -24.09 28.65
N GLU A 238 0.13 -23.79 28.07
CA GLU A 238 -1.17 -24.32 28.47
C GLU A 238 -1.29 -25.81 28.13
N ILE A 239 -0.91 -26.21 26.92
CA ILE A 239 -0.87 -27.61 26.49
C ILE A 239 0.11 -28.40 27.36
N THR A 240 1.29 -27.86 27.62
CA THR A 240 2.29 -28.50 28.49
C THR A 240 1.75 -28.71 29.90
N LYS A 241 1.06 -27.71 30.45
CA LYS A 241 0.41 -27.81 31.76
C LYS A 241 -0.69 -28.87 31.78
N LEU A 242 -1.49 -28.95 30.72
CA LEU A 242 -2.52 -29.98 30.55
C LEU A 242 -1.90 -31.39 30.56
N LEU A 243 -0.84 -31.61 29.79
CA LEU A 243 -0.16 -32.91 29.68
C LEU A 243 0.51 -33.35 30.98
N ASN A 244 1.09 -32.43 31.76
CA ASN A 244 1.80 -32.78 33.00
C ASN A 244 0.84 -32.91 34.21
N SER A 245 -0.15 -32.02 34.32
CA SER A 245 -0.93 -31.88 35.56
C SER A 245 -2.24 -32.67 35.60
N THR A 246 -2.74 -33.16 34.47
CA THR A 246 -4.06 -33.81 34.41
C THR A 246 -3.94 -35.30 34.71
N PRO A 247 -4.57 -35.82 35.78
CA PRO A 247 -4.63 -37.25 36.06
C PRO A 247 -5.67 -37.95 35.18
N GLY A 248 -5.43 -39.20 34.83
CA GLY A 248 -6.34 -40.05 34.07
C GLY A 248 -6.46 -39.67 32.59
N LEU A 249 -5.53 -38.87 32.07
CA LEU A 249 -5.64 -38.28 30.74
C LEU A 249 -5.43 -39.34 29.65
N THR A 250 -6.36 -39.43 28.70
CA THR A 250 -6.21 -40.24 27.48
C THR A 250 -6.01 -39.29 26.31
N VAL A 251 -4.84 -39.34 25.65
CA VAL A 251 -4.52 -38.44 24.54
C VAL A 251 -4.33 -39.25 23.26
N PHE A 252 -5.01 -38.85 22.19
CA PHE A 252 -4.82 -39.35 20.84
C PHE A 252 -3.95 -38.34 20.08
N LEU A 253 -2.63 -38.50 20.00
CA LEU A 253 -1.79 -37.53 19.29
C LEU A 253 -1.56 -37.89 17.82
N PRO A 254 -1.66 -36.90 16.91
CA PRO A 254 -1.34 -37.10 15.51
C PRO A 254 0.17 -37.24 15.28
N ILE A 255 0.58 -38.23 14.49
CA ILE A 255 1.98 -38.43 14.08
C ILE A 255 2.47 -37.33 13.13
N ASN A 256 3.78 -37.19 12.95
CA ASN A 256 4.39 -36.17 12.08
C ASN A 256 3.78 -36.12 10.67
N LYS A 257 3.51 -37.28 10.06
CA LYS A 257 2.88 -37.38 8.74
C LYS A 257 1.49 -36.73 8.67
N ALA A 258 0.75 -36.72 9.78
CA ALA A 258 -0.55 -36.09 9.86
C ALA A 258 -0.44 -34.56 9.77
N TRP A 259 0.60 -33.97 10.35
CA TRP A 259 0.90 -32.54 10.26
C TRP A 259 1.41 -32.13 8.89
N GLU A 260 2.19 -33.01 8.23
CA GLU A 260 2.67 -32.82 6.86
C GLU A 260 1.55 -32.85 5.82
N ALA A 261 0.38 -33.41 6.17
CA ALA A 261 -0.79 -33.46 5.29
C ALA A 261 -1.59 -32.15 5.25
N LEU A 262 -1.33 -31.21 6.16
CA LEU A 262 -1.98 -29.88 6.17
C LEU A 262 -1.46 -29.01 5.03
N ASP A 263 -2.28 -28.03 4.62
CA ASP A 263 -1.81 -26.99 3.70
C ASP A 263 -0.64 -26.19 4.30
N GLU A 264 0.26 -25.69 3.45
CA GLU A 264 1.45 -24.95 3.91
C GLU A 264 1.08 -23.75 4.78
N TYR A 265 0.02 -23.01 4.45
CA TYR A 265 -0.43 -21.86 5.21
C TYR A 265 -1.17 -22.23 6.49
N GLU A 266 -1.91 -23.34 6.50
CA GLU A 266 -2.53 -23.89 7.71
C GLU A 266 -1.46 -24.29 8.72
N ARG A 267 -0.44 -24.99 8.24
CA ARG A 267 0.70 -25.40 9.04
C ARG A 267 1.46 -24.20 9.61
N LEU A 268 1.80 -23.23 8.75
CA LEU A 268 2.50 -22.01 9.16
C LEU A 268 1.67 -21.17 10.15
N TYR A 269 0.35 -21.15 10.00
CA TYR A 269 -0.55 -20.52 10.97
C TYR A 269 -0.46 -21.21 12.34
N LEU A 270 -0.56 -22.54 12.37
CA LEU A 270 -0.50 -23.33 13.62
C LEU A 270 0.86 -23.23 14.32
N GLU A 271 1.95 -23.02 13.60
CA GLU A 271 3.28 -22.73 14.18
C GLU A 271 3.40 -21.30 14.72
N SER A 272 2.47 -20.41 14.36
CA SER A 272 2.50 -19.02 14.81
C SER A 272 1.93 -18.86 16.21
N ARG A 273 2.40 -17.82 16.93
CA ARG A 273 1.86 -17.44 18.25
C ARG A 273 0.36 -17.10 18.25
N TYR A 274 -0.20 -16.80 17.08
CA TYR A 274 -1.59 -16.39 16.90
C TYR A 274 -2.58 -17.56 16.84
N ALA A 275 -2.07 -18.80 16.72
CA ALA A 275 -2.90 -20.00 16.69
C ALA A 275 -3.14 -20.62 18.07
N THR A 276 -2.70 -19.99 19.16
CA THR A 276 -2.79 -20.56 20.53
C THR A 276 -4.20 -21.05 20.87
N ASP A 277 -5.23 -20.25 20.62
CA ASP A 277 -6.62 -20.63 20.92
C ASP A 277 -7.13 -21.78 20.04
N ASP A 278 -6.80 -21.76 18.75
CA ASP A 278 -7.19 -22.82 17.82
C ASP A 278 -6.44 -24.13 18.09
N LEU A 279 -5.14 -24.06 18.40
CA LEU A 279 -4.33 -25.17 18.86
C LEU A 279 -4.93 -25.78 20.13
N ASN A 280 -5.28 -24.96 21.12
CA ASN A 280 -5.92 -25.44 22.35
C ASN A 280 -7.23 -26.19 22.06
N ARG A 281 -8.07 -25.67 21.15
CA ARG A 281 -9.31 -26.34 20.72
C ARG A 281 -9.03 -27.66 20.00
N ILE A 282 -8.06 -27.67 19.09
CA ILE A 282 -7.61 -28.89 18.41
C ILE A 282 -7.11 -29.89 19.45
N LEU A 283 -6.28 -29.49 20.41
CA LEU A 283 -5.72 -30.40 21.40
C LEU A 283 -6.75 -30.92 22.40
N ASN A 284 -7.70 -30.07 22.80
CA ASN A 284 -8.84 -30.49 23.62
C ASN A 284 -9.71 -31.53 22.91
N MET A 285 -9.78 -31.53 21.58
CA MET A 285 -10.46 -32.57 20.78
C MET A 285 -9.67 -33.89 20.73
N HIS A 286 -8.36 -33.85 20.90
CA HIS A 286 -7.49 -35.03 20.95
C HIS A 286 -7.36 -35.60 22.38
N ALA A 287 -7.91 -34.94 23.39
CA ALA A 287 -7.75 -35.29 24.79
C ALA A 287 -9.08 -35.67 25.44
N VAL A 288 -9.08 -36.73 26.25
CA VAL A 288 -10.22 -37.23 27.02
C VAL A 288 -9.82 -37.30 28.49
N ALA A 289 -10.56 -36.61 29.34
CA ALA A 289 -10.35 -36.57 30.79
C ALA A 289 -11.63 -37.05 31.51
N GLU A 290 -11.86 -38.36 31.49
CA GLU A 290 -12.95 -39.03 32.22
C GLU A 290 -12.40 -39.74 33.47
N ASP A 291 -13.28 -40.40 34.24
CA ASP A 291 -12.88 -41.22 35.39
C ASP A 291 -12.03 -42.43 34.93
N GLY A 292 -10.71 -42.23 34.96
CA GLY A 292 -9.71 -43.22 34.61
C GLY A 292 -9.33 -43.24 33.13
N VAL A 293 -8.19 -43.89 32.89
CA VAL A 293 -7.55 -44.00 31.58
C VAL A 293 -8.29 -44.99 30.67
N LYS A 294 -8.39 -44.68 29.36
CA LYS A 294 -9.04 -45.53 28.35
C LYS A 294 -7.99 -46.26 27.51
N TRP A 295 -7.91 -47.56 27.74
CA TRP A 295 -6.97 -48.47 27.10
C TRP A 295 -7.57 -49.08 25.82
N SER A 296 -6.73 -49.54 24.90
CA SER A 296 -7.18 -50.05 23.60
C SER A 296 -8.03 -51.32 23.68
N ASP A 297 -7.85 -52.13 24.72
CA ASP A 297 -8.66 -53.30 25.03
C ASP A 297 -10.12 -52.95 25.42
N THR A 298 -10.38 -51.71 25.82
CA THR A 298 -11.73 -51.23 26.17
C THR A 298 -12.52 -50.70 24.98
N PHE A 299 -11.93 -50.65 23.78
CA PHE A 299 -12.56 -50.07 22.60
C PHE A 299 -13.47 -51.06 21.84
N ASP A 300 -13.43 -52.36 22.17
CA ASP A 300 -14.15 -53.40 21.44
C ASP A 300 -15.64 -53.56 21.88
N PRO A 301 -16.60 -53.67 20.94
CA PRO A 301 -16.46 -53.43 19.50
C PRO A 301 -16.49 -51.93 19.13
N ALA A 302 -17.08 -51.09 19.98
CA ALA A 302 -17.09 -49.65 19.83
C ALA A 302 -17.31 -48.94 21.17
N VAL A 303 -16.72 -47.75 21.32
CA VAL A 303 -16.91 -46.87 22.50
C VAL A 303 -17.00 -45.41 22.07
N ASN A 304 -17.83 -44.63 22.78
CA ASN A 304 -17.88 -43.18 22.61
C ASN A 304 -17.19 -42.52 23.80
N LEU A 305 -16.21 -41.65 23.54
CA LEU A 305 -15.49 -40.90 24.57
C LEU A 305 -15.80 -39.43 24.45
N THR A 306 -16.02 -38.74 25.58
CA THR A 306 -16.22 -37.29 25.57
C THR A 306 -14.87 -36.58 25.69
N THR A 307 -14.54 -35.76 24.71
CA THR A 307 -13.30 -34.98 24.70
C THR A 307 -13.38 -33.80 25.65
N ILE A 308 -12.23 -33.22 25.98
CA ILE A 308 -12.16 -31.97 26.77
C ILE A 308 -12.86 -30.81 26.03
N ASP A 309 -12.87 -30.84 24.69
CA ASP A 309 -13.61 -29.90 23.85
C ASP A 309 -15.15 -30.08 23.94
N GLY A 310 -15.62 -31.18 24.55
CA GLY A 310 -17.03 -31.48 24.80
C GLY A 310 -17.71 -32.26 23.68
N ARG A 311 -17.03 -32.47 22.55
CA ARG A 311 -17.48 -33.34 21.45
C ARG A 311 -17.16 -34.80 21.75
N THR A 312 -17.92 -35.71 21.14
CA THR A 312 -17.73 -37.16 21.29
C THR A 312 -16.83 -37.72 20.20
N LEU A 313 -15.82 -38.51 20.57
CA LEU A 313 -15.06 -39.37 19.67
C LEU A 313 -15.72 -40.75 19.58
N GLU A 314 -16.07 -41.17 18.38
CA GLU A 314 -16.56 -42.52 18.12
C GLU A 314 -15.37 -43.42 17.80
N ILE A 315 -15.08 -44.38 18.67
CA ILE A 315 -13.97 -45.32 18.48
C ILE A 315 -14.55 -46.67 18.09
N ILE A 316 -14.14 -47.20 16.94
CA ILE A 316 -14.62 -48.47 16.40
C ILE A 316 -13.43 -49.41 16.21
N ALA A 317 -13.41 -50.52 16.94
CA ALA A 317 -12.44 -51.58 16.77
C ALA A 317 -12.92 -52.54 15.66
N ALA A 318 -12.09 -52.73 14.63
CA ALA A 318 -12.42 -53.63 13.52
C ALA A 318 -11.21 -54.51 13.15
N PRO A 319 -11.40 -55.64 12.44
CA PRO A 319 -10.30 -56.53 12.05
C PRO A 319 -9.18 -55.85 11.25
N GLN A 320 -9.53 -54.80 10.48
CA GLN A 320 -8.58 -53.99 9.71
C GLN A 320 -7.83 -52.92 10.52
N GLY A 321 -8.16 -52.77 11.81
CA GLY A 321 -7.61 -51.77 12.73
C GLY A 321 -8.68 -50.92 13.40
N THR A 322 -8.29 -50.22 14.46
CA THR A 322 -9.17 -49.32 15.22
C THR A 322 -9.23 -47.94 14.57
N MET A 323 -10.45 -47.40 14.42
CA MET A 323 -10.71 -46.04 13.97
C MET A 323 -11.10 -45.17 15.15
N VAL A 324 -10.51 -43.99 15.27
CA VAL A 324 -10.85 -42.94 16.24
C VAL A 324 -11.48 -41.79 15.47
N SER A 325 -12.81 -41.77 15.42
CA SER A 325 -13.61 -40.96 14.50
C SER A 325 -13.14 -41.12 13.05
N THR A 326 -12.45 -40.12 12.50
CA THR A 326 -11.93 -40.13 11.12
C THR A 326 -10.47 -40.58 11.03
N ALA A 327 -9.75 -40.67 12.14
CA ALA A 327 -8.33 -41.00 12.17
C ALA A 327 -8.10 -42.48 12.48
N LYS A 328 -7.08 -43.10 11.86
CA LYS A 328 -6.72 -44.49 12.18
C LYS A 328 -5.78 -44.51 13.38
N LEU A 329 -6.01 -45.45 14.30
CA LEU A 329 -5.10 -45.73 15.41
C LEU A 329 -3.84 -46.42 14.87
N VAL A 330 -2.69 -45.75 14.98
CA VAL A 330 -1.39 -46.21 14.49
C VAL A 330 -0.64 -46.98 15.56
N ARG A 331 -0.51 -46.41 16.77
CA ARG A 331 0.14 -47.07 17.92
C ARG A 331 -0.70 -46.86 19.17
N PRO A 332 -1.34 -47.92 19.71
CA PRO A 332 -2.13 -47.80 20.92
C PRO A 332 -1.25 -47.82 22.18
N ASP A 333 -1.83 -47.33 23.27
CA ASP A 333 -1.45 -47.64 24.65
C ASP A 333 0.06 -47.45 24.96
N ILE A 334 0.59 -46.27 24.68
CA ILE A 334 1.87 -45.81 25.19
C ILE A 334 1.67 -45.34 26.64
N TYR A 335 2.37 -45.99 27.56
CA TYR A 335 2.14 -45.80 29.00
C TYR A 335 2.78 -44.51 29.51
N ALA A 336 2.07 -43.79 30.38
CA ALA A 336 2.57 -42.66 31.13
C ALA A 336 2.12 -42.75 32.59
N SER A 337 2.77 -42.01 33.50
CA SER A 337 2.44 -42.01 34.92
C SER A 337 1.09 -41.37 35.22
N ASN A 338 0.65 -40.39 34.42
CA ASN A 338 -0.60 -39.66 34.62
C ASN A 338 -1.67 -39.91 33.56
N GLY A 339 -1.42 -40.83 32.62
CA GLY A 339 -2.36 -41.12 31.55
C GLY A 339 -1.89 -42.18 30.55
N VAL A 340 -2.52 -42.18 29.37
CA VAL A 340 -2.12 -42.99 28.21
C VAL A 340 -2.07 -42.14 26.95
N LEU A 341 -1.13 -42.48 26.09
CA LEU A 341 -0.94 -41.85 24.79
C LEU A 341 -1.22 -42.88 23.67
N HIS A 342 -2.01 -42.46 22.69
CA HIS A 342 -2.36 -43.21 21.49
C HIS A 342 -1.94 -42.40 20.28
N PHE A 343 -1.24 -42.99 19.31
CA PHE A 343 -0.89 -42.31 18.07
C PHE A 343 -1.94 -42.53 16.99
N VAL A 344 -2.32 -41.46 16.31
CA VAL A 344 -3.27 -41.46 15.20
C VAL A 344 -2.65 -40.89 13.92
N ASP A 345 -3.15 -41.29 12.76
CA ASP A 345 -2.57 -40.91 11.46
C ASP A 345 -3.06 -39.58 10.88
N SER A 346 -4.06 -38.95 11.51
CA SER A 346 -4.76 -37.76 11.03
C SER A 346 -5.10 -36.82 12.20
N LEU A 347 -5.15 -35.50 11.96
CA LEU A 347 -5.60 -34.53 12.95
C LEU A 347 -7.13 -34.58 13.11
N LEU A 348 -7.59 -34.64 14.36
CA LEU A 348 -8.98 -34.46 14.77
C LEU A 348 -9.27 -32.96 14.93
N ILE A 349 -9.75 -32.32 13.85
CA ILE A 349 -10.00 -30.87 13.82
C ILE A 349 -11.48 -30.60 14.09
N PRO A 350 -11.82 -29.83 15.15
CA PRO A 350 -13.18 -29.38 15.36
C PRO A 350 -13.66 -28.44 14.26
N ASP A 351 -14.95 -28.52 13.92
CA ASP A 351 -15.56 -27.62 12.93
C ASP A 351 -15.27 -26.15 13.24
N GLY A 352 -14.71 -25.45 12.25
CA GLY A 352 -14.38 -24.04 12.33
C GLY A 352 -13.07 -23.69 13.06
N ALA A 353 -12.38 -24.64 13.69
CA ALA A 353 -11.10 -24.35 14.37
C ALA A 353 -10.00 -23.92 13.38
N LEU A 354 -9.81 -24.68 12.30
CA LEU A 354 -8.77 -24.39 11.29
C LEU A 354 -9.29 -23.62 10.06
N LYS A 355 -10.49 -23.01 10.13
CA LYS A 355 -10.97 -22.21 9.00
C LYS A 355 -10.09 -20.97 8.86
N LEU A 356 -9.20 -20.96 7.87
CA LEU A 356 -8.32 -19.83 7.61
C LEU A 356 -9.12 -18.65 7.06
N THR A 357 -9.32 -17.64 7.91
CA THR A 357 -9.89 -16.35 7.53
C THR A 357 -8.81 -15.47 6.90
N PRO A 358 -9.18 -14.43 6.13
CA PRO A 358 -8.21 -13.45 5.65
C PRO A 358 -7.37 -12.84 6.78
N GLU A 359 -7.94 -12.69 7.99
CA GLU A 359 -7.22 -12.24 9.18
C GLU A 359 -6.09 -13.19 9.57
N LYS A 360 -6.39 -14.50 9.68
CA LYS A 360 -5.38 -15.52 10.01
C LYS A 360 -4.26 -15.53 8.98
N TYR A 361 -4.58 -15.41 7.68
CA TYR A 361 -3.58 -15.31 6.62
C TYR A 361 -2.67 -14.09 6.77
N LEU A 362 -3.23 -12.91 7.07
CA LEU A 362 -2.45 -11.69 7.28
C LEU A 362 -1.51 -11.81 8.49
N LEU A 363 -1.98 -12.42 9.58
CA LEU A 363 -1.16 -12.69 10.78
C LEU A 363 0.01 -13.63 10.47
N THR A 364 -0.26 -14.72 9.73
CA THR A 364 0.76 -15.70 9.32
C THR A 364 1.80 -15.10 8.37
N LEU A 365 1.41 -14.16 7.53
CA LEU A 365 2.24 -13.57 6.48
C LEU A 365 2.95 -12.28 6.90
N ASN A 366 3.18 -12.09 8.20
CA ASN A 366 3.91 -10.97 8.79
C ASN A 366 3.28 -9.59 8.52
N CYS A 367 1.94 -9.52 8.50
CA CYS A 367 1.16 -8.27 8.47
C CYS A 367 0.49 -8.03 9.83
N THR A 368 1.19 -8.33 10.93
CA THR A 368 0.62 -8.33 12.28
C THR A 368 0.28 -6.94 12.79
N LYS A 369 1.12 -5.94 12.48
CA LYS A 369 0.85 -4.53 12.79
C LYS A 369 -0.34 -4.01 11.99
N PHE A 370 -0.45 -4.40 10.71
CA PHE A 370 -1.58 -4.01 9.87
C PHE A 370 -2.91 -4.52 10.46
N VAL A 371 -2.95 -5.78 10.88
CA VAL A 371 -4.13 -6.36 11.55
C VAL A 371 -4.41 -5.63 12.87
N SER A 372 -3.39 -5.36 13.69
CA SER A 372 -3.56 -4.57 14.94
C SER A 372 -4.21 -3.21 14.68
N LEU A 373 -3.73 -2.45 13.69
CA LEU A 373 -4.29 -1.15 13.35
C LEU A 373 -5.76 -1.23 12.91
N ILE A 374 -6.15 -2.34 12.27
CA ILE A 374 -7.55 -2.59 11.85
C ILE A 374 -8.44 -2.89 13.04
N HIS A 375 -7.94 -3.64 14.03
CA HIS A 375 -8.64 -3.83 15.30
C HIS A 375 -8.78 -2.50 16.06
N ASP A 376 -7.70 -1.73 16.17
CA ASP A 376 -7.69 -0.43 16.86
C ASP A 376 -8.63 0.61 16.21
N ALA A 377 -8.84 0.51 14.89
CA ALA A 377 -9.75 1.39 14.14
C ALA A 377 -11.19 0.86 14.00
N ASP A 378 -11.54 -0.26 14.65
CA ASP A 378 -12.86 -0.91 14.56
C ASP A 378 -13.28 -1.26 13.12
N LEU A 379 -12.32 -1.73 12.32
CA LEU A 379 -12.51 -2.09 10.90
C LEU A 379 -12.46 -3.61 10.66
N THR A 380 -12.60 -4.42 11.71
CA THR A 380 -12.53 -5.90 11.66
C THR A 380 -13.54 -6.52 10.70
N HIS A 381 -14.69 -5.87 10.51
CA HIS A 381 -15.73 -6.29 9.56
C HIS A 381 -15.23 -6.35 8.10
N LEU A 382 -14.20 -5.58 7.73
CA LEU A 382 -13.64 -5.59 6.37
C LEU A 382 -12.80 -6.85 6.08
N ILE A 383 -12.30 -7.52 7.12
CA ILE A 383 -11.48 -8.72 7.00
C ILE A 383 -12.27 -10.00 7.29
N ASN A 384 -13.19 -9.95 8.26
CA ASN A 384 -13.89 -11.13 8.76
C ASN A 384 -15.20 -11.47 8.03
N ASP A 385 -15.70 -10.57 7.19
CA ASP A 385 -16.86 -10.86 6.34
C ASP A 385 -16.50 -11.88 5.25
N THR A 386 -17.00 -13.11 5.38
CA THR A 386 -16.74 -14.20 4.43
C THR A 386 -17.62 -14.15 3.17
N GLU A 387 -18.70 -13.36 3.19
CA GLU A 387 -19.62 -13.21 2.06
C GLU A 387 -19.18 -12.10 1.11
N ALA A 388 -18.65 -11.01 1.67
CA ALA A 388 -18.14 -9.90 0.90
C ALA A 388 -16.88 -10.28 0.08
N LYS A 389 -16.83 -9.77 -1.15
CA LYS A 389 -15.66 -9.91 -2.02
C LYS A 389 -14.78 -8.69 -1.83
N TYR A 390 -13.59 -8.87 -1.31
CA TYR A 390 -12.61 -7.80 -1.15
C TYR A 390 -11.28 -8.13 -1.80
N THR A 391 -10.57 -7.08 -2.21
CA THR A 391 -9.15 -7.14 -2.51
C THR A 391 -8.45 -6.27 -1.47
N ILE A 392 -7.56 -6.87 -0.67
CA ILE A 392 -6.84 -6.22 0.43
C ILE A 392 -5.44 -5.87 -0.08
N LEU A 393 -5.07 -4.60 0.06
CA LEU A 393 -3.70 -4.14 -0.14
C LEU A 393 -2.98 -4.19 1.21
N ALA A 394 -2.21 -5.23 1.47
CA ALA A 394 -1.62 -5.51 2.77
C ALA A 394 -0.13 -5.10 2.81
N PRO A 395 0.25 -4.07 3.57
CA PRO A 395 1.64 -3.78 3.86
C PRO A 395 2.19 -4.79 4.90
N GLY A 396 3.42 -5.25 4.70
CA GLY A 396 4.13 -6.07 5.69
C GLY A 396 4.55 -5.25 6.93
N ASP A 397 4.90 -5.93 8.02
CA ASP A 397 5.34 -5.27 9.25
C ASP A 397 6.64 -4.47 9.08
N ASP A 398 7.50 -4.92 8.16
CA ASP A 398 8.69 -4.22 7.70
C ASP A 398 8.35 -2.94 6.92
N VAL A 399 7.35 -3.01 6.03
CA VAL A 399 6.85 -1.87 5.27
C VAL A 399 6.23 -0.81 6.18
N ILE A 400 5.42 -1.22 7.15
CA ILE A 400 4.85 -0.31 8.16
C ILE A 400 5.95 0.31 9.02
N ALA A 401 6.97 -0.46 9.41
CA ALA A 401 8.09 0.07 10.19
C ALA A 401 8.90 1.12 9.42
N LEU A 402 9.07 0.95 8.10
CA LEU A 402 9.74 1.93 7.23
C LEU A 402 8.93 3.20 7.02
N PHE A 403 7.60 3.12 7.10
CA PHE A 403 6.73 4.29 7.04
C PHE A 403 6.94 5.22 8.26
N GLY A 404 7.48 4.71 9.36
CA GLY A 404 7.81 5.49 10.55
C GLY A 404 6.59 5.76 11.44
N ASP A 405 6.75 5.59 12.76
CA ASP A 405 5.67 5.79 13.73
C ASP A 405 5.11 7.23 13.77
N LYS A 406 5.86 8.21 13.23
CA LYS A 406 5.43 9.61 13.17
C LYS A 406 4.50 9.92 11.99
N ASP A 407 4.58 9.14 10.92
CA ASP A 407 3.77 9.36 9.72
C ASP A 407 2.49 8.50 9.74
N LEU A 408 2.42 7.52 10.64
CA LEU A 408 1.18 6.79 10.96
C LEU A 408 0.23 7.70 11.77
N PRO A 409 -1.04 7.85 11.36
CA PRO A 409 -2.02 8.55 12.17
C PRO A 409 -2.24 7.86 13.52
N GLU A 410 -2.66 8.62 14.53
CA GLU A 410 -2.86 8.09 15.89
C GLU A 410 -3.86 6.92 15.89
N PRO A 411 -3.61 5.84 16.67
CA PRO A 411 -4.53 4.72 16.81
C PRO A 411 -5.95 5.18 17.20
N GLY A 412 -6.96 4.69 16.47
CA GLY A 412 -8.37 5.08 16.66
C GLY A 412 -8.76 6.45 16.08
N SER A 413 -7.85 7.19 15.45
CA SER A 413 -8.18 8.44 14.75
C SER A 413 -9.01 8.20 13.48
N GLU A 414 -9.83 9.18 13.10
CA GLU A 414 -10.57 9.14 11.83
C GLU A 414 -9.64 9.07 10.62
N ASP A 415 -8.44 9.67 10.70
CA ASP A 415 -7.48 9.65 9.60
C ASP A 415 -6.82 8.27 9.45
N LEU A 416 -6.57 7.55 10.56
CA LEU A 416 -6.17 6.14 10.49
C LEU A 416 -7.26 5.30 9.85
N LYS A 417 -8.52 5.51 10.26
CA LYS A 417 -9.67 4.79 9.70
C LYS A 417 -9.78 5.00 8.19
N LYS A 418 -9.64 6.24 7.71
CA LYS A 418 -9.65 6.55 6.27
C LYS A 418 -8.48 5.89 5.54
N MET A 419 -7.28 5.98 6.11
CA MET A 419 -6.08 5.35 5.56
C MET A 419 -6.29 3.85 5.39
N LEU A 420 -6.78 3.16 6.43
CA LEU A 420 -7.02 1.73 6.39
C LEU A 420 -8.12 1.36 5.39
N GLN A 421 -9.25 2.07 5.36
CA GLN A 421 -10.32 1.84 4.38
C GLN A 421 -9.83 1.99 2.92
N TYR A 422 -8.87 2.88 2.67
CA TYR A 422 -8.26 3.06 1.35
C TYR A 422 -7.43 1.85 0.88
N HIS A 423 -7.02 0.95 1.79
CA HIS A 423 -6.35 -0.31 1.46
C HIS A 423 -7.32 -1.43 1.06
N PHE A 424 -8.63 -1.25 1.22
CA PHE A 424 -9.64 -2.24 0.85
C PHE A 424 -10.34 -1.85 -0.44
N LEU A 425 -10.35 -2.76 -1.42
CA LEU A 425 -11.04 -2.56 -2.70
C LEU A 425 -12.26 -3.49 -2.74
N PRO A 426 -13.50 -2.98 -2.78
CA PRO A 426 -14.69 -3.80 -2.93
C PRO A 426 -14.69 -4.50 -4.30
N GLY A 427 -14.69 -5.83 -4.27
CA GLY A 427 -14.60 -6.71 -5.43
C GLY A 427 -13.28 -7.49 -5.50
N LYS A 428 -13.26 -8.49 -6.39
CA LYS A 428 -12.09 -9.35 -6.61
C LYS A 428 -11.34 -8.96 -7.88
N PHE A 429 -10.23 -8.24 -7.69
CA PHE A 429 -9.39 -7.68 -8.74
C PHE A 429 -8.19 -8.57 -9.04
N THR A 430 -8.41 -9.64 -9.81
CA THR A 430 -7.34 -10.52 -10.27
C THR A 430 -6.38 -9.78 -11.22
N PRO A 431 -5.10 -10.17 -11.31
CA PRO A 431 -4.11 -9.49 -12.16
C PRO A 431 -4.53 -9.35 -13.63
N SER A 432 -5.32 -10.31 -14.13
CA SER A 432 -5.89 -10.32 -15.49
C SER A 432 -6.91 -9.21 -15.75
N LYS A 433 -7.64 -8.75 -14.72
CA LYS A 433 -8.65 -7.69 -14.84
C LYS A 433 -8.05 -6.29 -14.79
N LEU A 434 -6.84 -6.16 -14.26
CA LEU A 434 -6.19 -4.88 -14.01
C LEU A 434 -5.42 -4.39 -15.22
N LYS A 435 -5.64 -3.13 -15.59
CA LYS A 435 -5.00 -2.45 -16.74
C LYS A 435 -4.38 -1.13 -16.28
N SER A 436 -3.32 -0.71 -16.96
CA SER A 436 -2.69 0.58 -16.68
C SER A 436 -3.67 1.73 -16.93
N GLY A 437 -3.69 2.70 -16.01
CA GLY A 437 -4.62 3.83 -16.04
C GLY A 437 -6.04 3.51 -15.57
N MET A 438 -6.30 2.28 -15.10
CA MET A 438 -7.57 1.94 -14.49
C MET A 438 -7.71 2.63 -13.13
N LEU A 439 -8.91 3.16 -12.86
CA LEU A 439 -9.30 3.67 -11.55
C LEU A 439 -10.18 2.61 -10.88
N VAL A 440 -9.83 2.23 -9.65
CA VAL A 440 -10.55 1.24 -8.86
C VAL A 440 -11.13 1.91 -7.63
N GLU A 441 -12.41 1.71 -7.35
CA GLU A 441 -13.04 2.21 -6.13
C GLU A 441 -12.48 1.49 -4.90
N THR A 442 -12.29 2.23 -3.82
CA THR A 442 -11.87 1.74 -2.50
C THR A 442 -13.06 1.69 -1.54
N ALA A 443 -12.88 1.13 -0.34
CA ALA A 443 -13.88 1.13 0.71
C ALA A 443 -13.99 2.48 1.44
N LEU A 444 -13.04 3.40 1.21
CA LEU A 444 -13.04 4.75 1.77
C LEU A 444 -14.14 5.60 1.12
N GLU A 445 -15.07 6.11 1.92
CA GLU A 445 -16.06 7.10 1.50
C GLU A 445 -15.62 8.50 1.95
N GLU A 446 -15.46 9.41 1.00
CA GLU A 446 -14.96 10.77 1.28
C GLU A 446 -16.09 11.79 1.31
N LYS A 447 -16.12 12.60 2.37
CA LYS A 447 -17.06 13.75 2.46
C LYS A 447 -16.83 14.73 1.31
N GLY A 448 -15.56 14.93 0.91
CA GLY A 448 -15.17 15.76 -0.23
C GLY A 448 -15.71 15.25 -1.57
N LEU A 449 -16.10 13.98 -1.67
CA LEU A 449 -16.73 13.39 -2.84
C LEU A 449 -18.25 13.24 -2.68
N HIS A 450 -18.88 13.95 -1.74
CA HIS A 450 -20.28 13.73 -1.34
C HIS A 450 -20.53 12.28 -0.91
N TYR A 451 -19.68 11.73 -0.04
CA TYR A 451 -19.77 10.35 0.48
C TYR A 451 -19.73 9.28 -0.62
N HIS A 452 -19.15 9.60 -1.77
CA HIS A 452 -18.82 8.59 -2.78
C HIS A 452 -17.48 7.95 -2.43
N LYS A 453 -17.28 6.73 -2.95
CA LYS A 453 -16.04 5.99 -2.77
C LYS A 453 -14.88 6.71 -3.42
N GLN A 454 -13.78 6.83 -2.68
CA GLN A 454 -12.52 7.31 -3.23
C GLN A 454 -11.96 6.26 -4.18
N VAL A 455 -11.34 6.72 -5.26
CA VAL A 455 -10.72 5.86 -6.26
C VAL A 455 -9.21 5.78 -6.05
N LEU A 456 -8.61 4.71 -6.55
CA LEU A 456 -7.18 4.45 -6.51
C LEU A 456 -6.69 4.10 -7.91
N THR A 457 -5.54 4.66 -8.29
CA THR A 457 -4.92 4.45 -9.59
C THR A 457 -4.20 3.11 -9.67
N VAL A 458 -4.36 2.42 -10.79
CA VAL A 458 -3.66 1.18 -11.10
C VAL A 458 -2.70 1.40 -12.26
N GLU A 459 -1.44 1.07 -12.03
CA GLU A 459 -0.41 1.02 -13.07
C GLU A 459 -0.05 -0.45 -13.27
N ALA A 460 -0.14 -0.91 -14.52
CA ALA A 460 0.17 -2.29 -14.85
C ALA A 460 1.11 -2.32 -16.05
N SER A 461 2.21 -3.04 -15.92
CA SER A 461 3.19 -3.25 -16.99
C SER A 461 3.33 -4.74 -17.26
N ASP A 462 3.25 -5.13 -18.53
CA ASP A 462 3.48 -6.50 -18.94
C ASP A 462 4.99 -6.77 -18.85
N GLY A 463 5.39 -7.74 -18.01
CA GLY A 463 6.80 -8.03 -17.74
C GLY A 463 7.54 -8.45 -19.01
N GLY A 464 8.44 -7.59 -19.51
CA GLY A 464 9.19 -7.80 -20.75
C GLY A 464 10.39 -8.76 -20.68
N GLY A 465 10.38 -9.75 -19.79
CA GLY A 465 11.53 -10.64 -19.54
C GLY A 465 11.27 -12.10 -19.89
N LYS A 466 12.30 -12.81 -20.39
CA LYS A 466 12.28 -14.24 -20.73
C LYS A 466 11.93 -15.18 -19.56
N ASP A 467 11.96 -14.68 -18.32
CA ASP A 467 11.43 -15.37 -17.15
C ASP A 467 10.05 -14.82 -16.83
N ASN A 468 9.05 -15.62 -17.18
CA ASN A 468 7.63 -15.36 -17.17
C ASN A 468 7.07 -15.26 -15.73
N SER A 469 7.58 -14.38 -14.87
CA SER A 469 7.27 -14.50 -13.43
C SER A 469 5.93 -13.89 -13.02
N TRP A 470 5.57 -12.66 -13.36
CA TRP A 470 4.21 -12.10 -13.11
C TRP A 470 4.11 -10.64 -13.57
N LYS A 471 2.89 -10.14 -13.76
CA LYS A 471 2.60 -8.76 -14.21
C LYS A 471 3.06 -7.76 -13.14
N SER A 472 3.93 -6.80 -13.51
CA SER A 472 4.34 -5.74 -12.58
C SER A 472 3.15 -4.81 -12.37
N LEU A 473 2.71 -4.71 -11.12
CA LEU A 473 1.48 -4.02 -10.74
C LEU A 473 1.78 -3.01 -9.64
N ARG A 474 1.19 -1.81 -9.75
CA ARG A 474 1.22 -0.79 -8.71
C ARG A 474 -0.16 -0.25 -8.42
N PHE A 475 -0.42 0.01 -7.14
CA PHE A 475 -1.66 0.60 -6.63
C PHE A 475 -1.30 1.91 -5.93
N GLY A 476 -1.76 3.06 -6.44
CA GLY A 476 -1.43 4.37 -5.84
C GLY A 476 0.09 4.61 -5.74
N GLY A 477 0.86 4.10 -6.69
CA GLY A 477 2.33 4.12 -6.69
C GLY A 477 3.00 3.11 -5.75
N ALA A 478 2.25 2.32 -4.96
CA ALA A 478 2.79 1.21 -4.17
C ALA A 478 2.97 -0.02 -5.05
N THR A 479 4.16 -0.59 -5.08
CA THR A 479 4.47 -1.74 -5.95
C THR A 479 4.05 -3.03 -5.26
N VAL A 480 3.39 -3.92 -5.97
CA VAL A 480 3.13 -5.27 -5.45
C VAL A 480 4.46 -6.01 -5.33
N LEU A 481 4.68 -6.75 -4.25
CA LEU A 481 5.95 -7.41 -3.93
C LEU A 481 6.02 -8.88 -4.37
N ARG A 482 4.88 -9.56 -4.39
CA ARG A 482 4.76 -10.99 -4.76
C ARG A 482 3.38 -11.29 -5.33
N GLU A 483 3.19 -12.51 -5.83
CA GLU A 483 1.89 -12.97 -6.32
C GLU A 483 0.79 -12.84 -5.24
N PRO A 484 -0.43 -12.44 -5.63
CA PRO A 484 -1.51 -12.27 -4.68
C PRO A 484 -2.00 -13.62 -4.15
N VAL A 485 -2.31 -13.66 -2.86
CA VAL A 485 -2.84 -14.85 -2.19
C VAL A 485 -4.37 -14.78 -2.20
N GLU A 486 -5.00 -15.84 -2.70
CA GLU A 486 -6.45 -15.96 -2.73
C GLU A 486 -6.94 -16.75 -1.52
N VAL A 487 -7.84 -16.14 -0.73
CA VAL A 487 -8.42 -16.72 0.47
C VAL A 487 -9.93 -16.59 0.39
N ASN A 488 -10.62 -17.70 0.11
CA ASN A 488 -12.08 -17.73 -0.08
C ASN A 488 -12.53 -16.70 -1.16
N ASN A 489 -13.26 -15.67 -0.73
CA ASN A 489 -13.77 -14.58 -1.57
C ASN A 489 -12.85 -13.35 -1.59
N THR A 490 -11.71 -13.40 -0.89
CA THR A 490 -10.78 -12.30 -0.68
C THR A 490 -9.47 -12.52 -1.44
N LEU A 491 -8.90 -11.45 -1.98
CA LEU A 491 -7.61 -11.47 -2.66
C LEU A 491 -6.65 -10.52 -1.93
N ILE A 492 -5.48 -11.00 -1.54
CA ILE A 492 -4.51 -10.22 -0.76
C ILE A 492 -3.29 -9.89 -1.62
N TYR A 493 -3.02 -8.60 -1.84
CA TYR A 493 -1.81 -8.10 -2.48
C TYR A 493 -0.86 -7.56 -1.43
N PHE A 494 0.41 -7.98 -1.50
CA PHE A 494 1.46 -7.45 -0.62
C PHE A 494 2.12 -6.24 -1.28
N ILE A 495 2.13 -5.09 -0.61
CA ILE A 495 2.55 -3.81 -1.20
C ILE A 495 3.85 -3.26 -0.59
N SER A 496 4.62 -2.54 -1.38
CA SER A 496 5.95 -2.01 -1.01
C SER A 496 5.93 -0.77 -0.13
N LYS A 497 4.77 -0.13 0.04
CA LYS A 497 4.52 1.03 0.91
C LYS A 497 3.03 1.08 1.24
N THR A 498 2.67 1.72 2.34
CA THR A 498 1.26 2.01 2.66
C THR A 498 0.68 2.96 1.60
N VAL A 499 -0.58 2.73 1.21
CA VAL A 499 -1.30 3.64 0.33
C VAL A 499 -2.00 4.71 1.18
N THR A 500 -1.66 5.97 0.95
CA THR A 500 -2.27 7.10 1.66
C THR A 500 -3.41 7.67 0.84
N PRO A 501 -4.55 8.00 1.46
CA PRO A 501 -5.64 8.66 0.76
C PRO A 501 -5.15 10.03 0.23
N PRO A 502 -5.70 10.51 -0.91
CA PRO A 502 -5.31 11.80 -1.45
C PRO A 502 -5.65 12.97 -0.51
N SER A 503 -4.71 13.91 -0.36
CA SER A 503 -4.91 15.15 0.41
C SER A 503 -5.85 16.14 -0.28
N ASP A 504 -6.11 17.28 0.37
CA ASP A 504 -6.87 18.36 -0.26
C ASP A 504 -6.19 18.88 -1.54
N ALA A 505 -6.98 19.53 -2.39
CA ALA A 505 -6.52 19.98 -3.70
C ALA A 505 -5.34 20.95 -3.63
N LEU A 506 -5.25 21.78 -2.59
CA LEU A 506 -4.17 22.74 -2.44
C LEU A 506 -2.90 22.03 -1.98
N GLU A 507 -2.98 21.18 -0.95
CA GLU A 507 -1.83 20.40 -0.47
C GLU A 507 -1.23 19.53 -1.57
N THR A 508 -2.08 18.97 -2.43
CA THR A 508 -1.65 18.13 -3.55
C THR A 508 -0.82 18.91 -4.59
N VAL A 509 -1.14 20.18 -4.84
CA VAL A 509 -0.46 20.99 -5.88
C VAL A 509 0.72 21.80 -5.37
N LEU A 510 0.79 22.10 -4.06
CA LEU A 510 1.91 22.84 -3.46
C LEU A 510 3.31 22.37 -3.89
N PRO A 511 3.61 21.06 -3.99
CA PRO A 511 4.94 20.60 -4.42
C PRO A 511 5.18 20.73 -5.94
N MET A 512 4.17 21.05 -6.75
CA MET A 512 4.27 21.11 -8.22
C MET A 512 4.80 22.48 -8.67
N LEU A 513 6.13 22.58 -8.85
CA LEU A 513 6.82 23.84 -9.20
C LEU A 513 6.33 24.48 -10.51
N ASP A 514 5.91 23.66 -11.48
CA ASP A 514 5.41 24.09 -12.79
C ASP A 514 4.05 24.81 -12.72
N LEU A 515 3.38 24.75 -11.57
CA LEU A 515 2.07 25.35 -11.31
C LEU A 515 2.14 26.54 -10.33
N SER A 516 3.35 26.95 -9.93
CA SER A 516 3.58 27.96 -8.89
C SER A 516 2.90 29.31 -9.14
N SER A 517 2.78 29.76 -10.39
CA SER A 517 2.11 31.02 -10.75
C SER A 517 0.62 30.98 -10.44
N PHE A 518 -0.04 29.86 -10.78
CA PHE A 518 -1.45 29.66 -10.45
C PHE A 518 -1.66 29.50 -8.95
N ILE A 519 -0.77 28.76 -8.27
CA ILE A 519 -0.82 28.59 -6.82
C ILE A 519 -0.67 29.94 -6.11
N ALA A 520 0.26 30.79 -6.54
CA ALA A 520 0.42 32.13 -5.99
C ALA A 520 -0.84 32.98 -6.19
N ALA A 521 -1.44 32.93 -7.38
CA ALA A 521 -2.70 33.59 -7.67
C ALA A 521 -3.82 33.09 -6.74
N LEU A 522 -3.96 31.77 -6.58
CA LEU A 522 -4.94 31.14 -5.70
C LEU A 522 -4.75 31.56 -4.23
N LEU A 523 -3.51 31.50 -3.72
CA LEU A 523 -3.17 31.88 -2.34
C LEU A 523 -3.43 33.37 -2.04
N SER A 524 -3.44 34.23 -3.07
CA SER A 524 -3.69 35.67 -2.95
C SER A 524 -5.17 36.07 -2.80
N THR A 525 -6.08 35.11 -3.03
CA THR A 525 -7.54 35.29 -3.05
C THR A 525 -8.26 34.52 -1.94
N SER A 526 -9.55 34.80 -1.76
CA SER A 526 -10.41 34.06 -0.83
C SER A 526 -10.87 32.70 -1.37
N VAL A 527 -10.70 32.47 -2.69
CA VAL A 527 -11.12 31.24 -3.39
C VAL A 527 -10.38 30.00 -2.89
N LYS A 528 -9.16 30.13 -2.35
CA LYS A 528 -8.38 28.98 -1.84
C LYS A 528 -9.15 28.17 -0.78
N ASP A 529 -9.87 28.82 0.13
CA ASP A 529 -10.57 28.16 1.23
C ASP A 529 -11.86 27.50 0.73
N MET A 530 -12.47 28.11 -0.30
CA MET A 530 -13.59 27.53 -1.02
C MET A 530 -13.17 26.24 -1.75
N LEU A 531 -12.06 26.24 -2.50
CA LEU A 531 -11.63 25.06 -3.27
C LEU A 531 -11.18 23.90 -2.38
N ARG A 532 -10.65 24.17 -1.18
CA ARG A 532 -10.31 23.13 -0.19
C ARG A 532 -11.55 22.35 0.27
N SER A 533 -12.68 23.02 0.40
CA SER A 533 -13.89 22.46 1.05
C SER A 533 -15.01 22.11 0.08
N THR A 534 -14.98 22.65 -1.15
CA THR A 534 -16.04 22.43 -2.14
C THR A 534 -15.98 21.00 -2.66
N PRO A 535 -17.04 20.20 -2.45
CA PRO A 535 -17.04 18.81 -2.82
C PRO A 535 -17.22 18.61 -4.32
N ARG A 536 -16.74 17.47 -4.83
CA ARG A 536 -16.89 16.99 -6.21
C ARG A 536 -16.45 17.99 -7.28
N THR A 537 -15.25 18.52 -7.16
CA THR A 537 -14.70 19.48 -8.12
C THR A 537 -13.66 18.86 -9.04
N THR A 538 -13.56 19.39 -10.26
CA THR A 538 -12.39 19.15 -11.13
C THR A 538 -11.65 20.46 -11.30
N LEU A 539 -10.41 20.52 -10.85
CA LEU A 539 -9.59 21.72 -10.92
C LEU A 539 -8.67 21.63 -12.14
N LEU A 540 -8.77 22.60 -13.05
CA LEU A 540 -7.97 22.70 -14.26
C LEU A 540 -6.88 23.75 -14.05
N ILE A 541 -5.61 23.33 -13.94
CA ILE A 541 -4.53 24.24 -13.55
C ILE A 541 -3.64 24.56 -14.74
N PRO A 542 -3.55 25.84 -15.16
CA PRO A 542 -2.62 26.27 -16.17
C PRO A 542 -1.17 26.24 -15.66
N ASN A 543 -0.23 25.87 -16.52
CA ASN A 543 1.21 25.93 -16.22
C ASN A 543 1.74 27.36 -16.07
N ASN A 544 2.96 27.52 -15.54
CA ASN A 544 3.60 28.83 -15.38
C ASN A 544 3.73 29.62 -16.69
N GLU A 545 3.99 28.92 -17.80
CA GLU A 545 4.14 29.55 -19.11
C GLU A 545 2.82 30.11 -19.64
N ALA A 546 1.67 29.62 -19.17
CA ALA A 546 0.35 30.12 -19.50
C ALA A 546 0.20 31.61 -19.14
N PHE A 547 0.68 32.02 -17.96
CA PHE A 547 0.60 33.42 -17.50
C PHE A 547 1.51 34.34 -18.31
N LYS A 548 2.63 33.83 -18.83
CA LYS A 548 3.50 34.59 -19.74
C LYS A 548 2.85 34.74 -21.11
N ARG A 549 2.31 33.63 -21.65
CA ARG A 549 1.59 33.63 -22.93
C ARG A 549 0.35 34.49 -22.90
N LEU A 550 -0.36 34.58 -21.77
CA LEU A 550 -1.57 35.39 -21.62
C LEU A 550 -1.36 36.88 -21.99
N GLY A 551 -0.11 37.35 -21.86
CA GLY A 551 0.27 38.75 -22.05
C GLY A 551 0.52 39.39 -20.69
N HIS A 552 1.70 40.01 -20.55
CA HIS A 552 2.15 40.58 -19.28
C HIS A 552 1.14 41.57 -18.68
N LEU A 553 0.54 42.44 -19.50
CA LEU A 553 -0.42 43.43 -19.01
C LEU A 553 -1.72 42.79 -18.49
N VAL A 554 -2.15 41.68 -19.09
CA VAL A 554 -3.33 40.94 -18.62
C VAL A 554 -3.01 40.27 -17.28
N SER A 555 -1.84 39.63 -17.19
CA SER A 555 -1.38 38.98 -15.96
C SER A 555 -1.16 40.00 -14.82
N GLU A 556 -0.58 41.17 -15.10
CA GLU A 556 -0.46 42.26 -14.13
C GLU A 556 -1.82 42.79 -13.68
N HIS A 557 -2.77 42.96 -14.61
CA HIS A 557 -4.13 43.38 -14.25
C HIS A 557 -4.79 42.39 -13.30
N LEU A 558 -4.70 41.08 -13.59
CA LEU A 558 -5.30 40.02 -12.77
C LEU A 558 -4.62 39.87 -11.41
N LEU A 559 -3.30 39.98 -11.35
CA LEU A 559 -2.53 39.83 -10.10
C LEU A 559 -2.49 41.12 -9.26
N ALA A 560 -2.95 42.24 -9.79
CA ALA A 560 -3.02 43.50 -9.05
C ALA A 560 -4.00 43.42 -7.87
N ALA A 561 -3.56 43.91 -6.71
CA ALA A 561 -4.38 43.91 -5.49
C ALA A 561 -5.72 44.67 -5.64
N SER A 562 -5.82 45.61 -6.58
CA SER A 562 -7.05 46.37 -6.84
C SER A 562 -8.11 45.61 -7.66
N ASN A 563 -7.76 44.47 -8.28
CA ASN A 563 -8.62 43.76 -9.24
C ASN A 563 -8.89 42.30 -8.84
N LYS A 564 -8.81 41.97 -7.54
CA LYS A 564 -8.99 40.60 -7.05
C LYS A 564 -10.31 39.95 -7.49
N ALA A 565 -11.38 40.72 -7.66
CA ALA A 565 -12.66 40.19 -8.12
C ALA A 565 -12.59 39.59 -9.54
N ASP A 566 -11.80 40.17 -10.45
CA ASP A 566 -11.60 39.61 -11.78
C ASP A 566 -10.78 38.31 -11.69
N LEU A 567 -9.76 38.27 -10.83
CA LEU A 567 -8.96 37.07 -10.58
C LEU A 567 -9.78 35.94 -9.95
N GLU A 568 -10.62 36.23 -8.96
CA GLU A 568 -11.48 35.22 -8.31
C GLU A 568 -12.42 34.54 -9.31
N LYS A 569 -13.03 35.32 -10.22
CA LYS A 569 -13.83 34.77 -11.33
C LYS A 569 -13.01 33.89 -12.26
N VAL A 570 -11.81 34.32 -12.64
CA VAL A 570 -10.91 33.50 -13.47
C VAL A 570 -10.58 32.19 -12.75
N LEU A 571 -10.23 32.21 -11.48
CA LEU A 571 -9.92 31.00 -10.71
C LEU A 571 -11.12 30.04 -10.60
N LEU A 572 -12.33 30.56 -10.33
CA LEU A 572 -13.55 29.76 -10.28
C LEU A 572 -13.96 29.20 -11.66
N HIS A 573 -13.64 29.91 -12.74
CA HIS A 573 -13.85 29.41 -14.10
C HIS A 573 -12.96 28.20 -14.44
N HIS A 574 -11.82 28.07 -13.77
CA HIS A 574 -10.93 26.91 -13.92
C HIS A 574 -11.38 25.69 -13.10
N THR A 575 -12.53 25.76 -12.43
CA THR A 575 -13.05 24.68 -11.59
C THR A 575 -14.40 24.21 -12.04
N LEU A 576 -14.52 22.93 -12.40
CA LEU A 576 -15.79 22.29 -12.78
C LEU A 576 -16.56 21.84 -11.54
N VAL A 577 -17.89 21.91 -11.61
CA VAL A 577 -18.81 21.47 -10.53
C VAL A 577 -18.99 19.95 -10.42
N THR A 578 -18.26 19.17 -11.21
CA THR A 578 -18.31 17.70 -11.19
C THR A 578 -16.91 17.11 -11.27
N VAL A 579 -16.72 15.92 -10.70
CA VAL A 579 -15.48 15.14 -10.85
C VAL A 579 -15.48 14.47 -12.21
N GLN A 580 -14.52 14.83 -13.05
CA GLN A 580 -14.37 14.35 -14.41
C GLN A 580 -12.99 13.71 -14.56
N TYR A 581 -12.90 12.39 -14.44
CA TYR A 581 -11.65 11.69 -14.69
C TYR A 581 -11.28 11.73 -16.18
N SER A 582 -10.00 11.48 -16.49
CA SER A 582 -9.41 11.53 -17.84
C SER A 582 -10.26 10.82 -18.91
N LYS A 583 -10.81 9.63 -18.60
CA LYS A 583 -11.63 8.86 -19.55
C LYS A 583 -12.94 9.56 -19.90
N ALA A 584 -13.54 10.29 -18.96
CA ALA A 584 -14.76 11.05 -19.20
C ALA A 584 -14.49 12.29 -20.07
N LEU A 585 -13.36 12.96 -19.83
CA LEU A 585 -12.92 14.14 -20.59
C LEU A 585 -12.50 13.81 -22.04
N GLN A 586 -12.00 12.60 -22.27
CA GLN A 586 -11.59 12.12 -23.60
C GLN A 586 -12.74 11.51 -24.42
N ASN A 587 -13.89 11.27 -23.81
CA ASN A 587 -15.03 10.65 -24.46
C ASN A 587 -15.83 11.70 -25.25
N GLY A 588 -16.27 11.35 -26.46
CA GLY A 588 -17.01 12.24 -27.35
C GLY A 588 -16.15 13.25 -28.13
N THR A 589 -16.79 13.97 -29.06
CA THR A 589 -16.14 14.97 -29.93
C THR A 589 -16.23 16.38 -29.37
N LYS A 590 -17.34 16.73 -28.72
CA LYS A 590 -17.56 18.02 -28.07
C LYS A 590 -18.49 17.90 -26.86
N HIS A 591 -18.07 18.43 -25.71
CA HIS A 591 -18.85 18.45 -24.47
C HIS A 591 -18.73 19.80 -23.77
N SER A 592 -19.75 20.19 -23.00
CA SER A 592 -19.78 21.42 -22.22
C SER A 592 -19.93 21.09 -20.75
N PHE A 593 -19.16 21.75 -19.88
CA PHE A 593 -19.19 21.56 -18.43
C PHE A 593 -19.39 22.89 -17.73
N ALA A 594 -20.25 22.90 -16.72
CA ALA A 594 -20.44 24.07 -15.86
C ALA A 594 -19.25 24.23 -14.90
N THR A 595 -18.90 25.48 -14.64
CA THR A 595 -17.83 25.89 -13.70
C THR A 595 -18.42 26.47 -12.42
N LEU A 596 -17.61 26.60 -11.36
CA LEU A 596 -18.03 27.25 -10.12
C LEU A 596 -18.29 28.76 -10.26
N GLU A 597 -17.88 29.36 -11.38
CA GLU A 597 -18.19 30.76 -11.70
C GLU A 597 -19.58 30.92 -12.35
N ASP A 598 -20.33 29.83 -12.53
CA ASP A 598 -21.61 29.76 -13.25
C ASP A 598 -21.49 30.00 -14.78
N SER A 599 -20.29 29.82 -15.34
CA SER A 599 -20.05 29.81 -16.78
C SER A 599 -19.63 28.44 -17.29
N ASP A 600 -19.65 28.26 -18.61
CA ASP A 600 -19.39 26.97 -19.24
C ASP A 600 -17.99 26.88 -19.87
N LEU A 601 -17.39 25.69 -19.78
CA LEU A 601 -16.20 25.30 -20.53
C LEU A 601 -16.55 24.26 -21.58
N THR A 602 -16.11 24.49 -22.82
CA THR A 602 -16.35 23.55 -23.92
C THR A 602 -15.09 22.78 -24.28
N LEU A 603 -15.15 21.45 -24.13
CA LEU A 603 -14.09 20.55 -24.56
C LEU A 603 -14.34 20.12 -26.00
N SER A 604 -13.28 20.09 -26.80
CA SER A 604 -13.29 19.61 -28.17
C SER A 604 -12.08 18.73 -28.42
N ARG A 605 -12.31 17.55 -29.00
CA ARG A 605 -11.24 16.59 -29.32
C ARG A 605 -10.89 16.70 -30.80
N LYS A 606 -9.60 16.89 -31.11
CA LYS A 606 -9.09 16.80 -32.50
C LYS A 606 -8.89 15.34 -32.90
N GLU A 607 -8.79 15.10 -34.21
CA GLU A 607 -8.49 13.77 -34.77
C GLU A 607 -7.16 13.18 -34.26
N ASP A 608 -6.18 14.04 -33.93
CA ASP A 608 -4.90 13.70 -33.30
C ASP A 608 -5.02 13.21 -31.83
N GLY A 609 -6.24 13.12 -31.29
CA GLY A 609 -6.47 12.63 -29.92
C GLY A 609 -6.29 13.68 -28.82
N ARG A 610 -5.65 14.81 -29.11
CA ARG A 610 -5.52 15.96 -28.19
C ARG A 610 -6.87 16.58 -27.88
N VAL A 611 -7.04 17.02 -26.63
CA VAL A 611 -8.25 17.66 -26.13
C VAL A 611 -7.97 19.14 -25.90
N TYR A 612 -8.83 20.00 -26.45
CA TYR A 612 -8.77 21.45 -26.28
C TYR A 612 -9.99 21.95 -25.52
N VAL A 613 -9.76 22.81 -24.54
CA VAL A 613 -10.77 23.51 -23.76
C VAL A 613 -10.92 24.92 -24.32
N SER A 614 -12.15 25.33 -24.61
CA SER A 614 -12.48 26.70 -25.01
C SER A 614 -13.32 27.35 -23.90
N PRO A 615 -12.96 28.56 -23.44
CA PRO A 615 -13.68 29.25 -22.39
C PRO A 615 -15.00 29.85 -22.86
N SER A 616 -15.83 30.30 -21.92
CA SER A 616 -17.08 31.03 -22.22
C SER A 616 -16.85 32.45 -22.74
N GLY A 617 -15.70 33.05 -22.39
CA GLY A 617 -15.32 34.42 -22.70
C GLY A 617 -13.97 34.52 -23.42
N GLY A 618 -13.24 35.60 -23.14
CA GLY A 618 -11.96 35.87 -23.80
C GLY A 618 -12.12 36.45 -25.21
N TRP A 619 -11.14 36.19 -26.07
CA TRP A 619 -11.17 36.57 -27.49
C TRP A 619 -11.56 35.42 -28.40
N ALA A 620 -11.96 35.76 -29.63
CA ALA A 620 -12.29 34.78 -30.65
C ALA A 620 -11.11 33.82 -30.90
N GLY A 621 -11.39 32.51 -30.78
CA GLY A 621 -10.39 31.45 -30.99
C GLY A 621 -9.52 31.11 -29.78
N MET A 622 -9.75 31.73 -28.62
CA MET A 622 -9.06 31.37 -27.38
C MET A 622 -9.33 29.90 -27.01
N LYS A 623 -8.26 29.11 -26.87
CA LYS A 623 -8.29 27.68 -26.54
C LYS A 623 -7.07 27.32 -25.71
N SER A 624 -7.19 26.26 -24.93
CA SER A 624 -6.13 25.71 -24.09
C SER A 624 -6.05 24.20 -24.30
N GLU A 625 -4.86 23.64 -24.47
CA GLU A 625 -4.64 22.19 -24.53
C GLU A 625 -4.78 21.61 -23.11
N LEU A 626 -5.54 20.52 -22.99
CA LEU A 626 -5.78 19.83 -21.73
C LEU A 626 -4.90 18.58 -21.63
N PHE A 627 -4.02 18.58 -20.63
CA PHE A 627 -3.21 17.44 -20.27
C PHE A 627 -3.95 16.60 -19.22
N THR A 628 -4.55 15.51 -19.69
CA THR A 628 -5.36 14.63 -18.83
C THR A 628 -4.47 13.74 -17.97
N HIS A 629 -4.20 14.19 -16.74
CA HIS A 629 -3.54 13.43 -15.69
C HIS A 629 -4.51 13.25 -14.52
N ASN A 630 -4.79 12.03 -14.05
CA ASN A 630 -5.68 11.84 -12.89
C ASN A 630 -4.94 12.09 -11.58
N ILE A 631 -4.63 13.36 -11.28
CA ILE A 631 -4.09 13.75 -9.97
C ILE A 631 -5.27 13.79 -9.00
N LEU A 632 -5.40 12.72 -8.21
CA LEU A 632 -6.53 12.55 -7.30
C LEU A 632 -6.39 13.47 -6.08
N THR A 633 -7.52 13.98 -5.59
CA THR A 633 -7.60 14.79 -4.37
C THR A 633 -8.77 14.32 -3.50
N GLN A 634 -8.83 14.81 -2.27
CA GLN A 634 -9.94 14.51 -1.36
C GLN A 634 -11.30 14.99 -1.91
N THR A 635 -11.32 16.08 -2.68
CA THR A 635 -12.54 16.70 -3.21
C THR A 635 -12.81 16.38 -4.69
N GLY A 636 -11.87 15.76 -5.39
CA GLY A 636 -12.06 15.34 -6.77
C GLY A 636 -10.76 15.04 -7.51
N VAL A 637 -10.49 15.78 -8.59
CA VAL A 637 -9.35 15.52 -9.48
C VAL A 637 -8.78 16.80 -10.06
N ILE A 638 -7.49 16.80 -10.35
CA ILE A 638 -6.77 17.92 -10.96
C ILE A 638 -6.28 17.50 -12.34
N HIS A 639 -6.42 18.39 -13.32
CA HIS A 639 -5.83 18.26 -14.65
C HIS A 639 -5.05 19.52 -15.00
N GLU A 640 -4.06 19.39 -15.88
CA GLU A 640 -3.20 20.49 -16.28
C GLU A 640 -3.65 21.11 -17.60
N LEU A 641 -3.43 22.41 -17.76
CA LEU A 641 -3.76 23.19 -18.94
C LEU A 641 -2.53 23.90 -19.50
N SER A 642 -2.52 24.09 -20.82
CA SER A 642 -1.50 24.91 -21.47
C SER A 642 -1.69 26.40 -21.20
N ASP A 643 -2.92 26.92 -21.22
CA ASP A 643 -3.22 28.36 -21.20
C ASP A 643 -4.32 28.72 -20.19
N VAL A 644 -4.26 29.95 -19.65
CA VAL A 644 -5.25 30.49 -18.71
C VAL A 644 -6.55 30.80 -19.45
N LEU A 645 -7.68 30.37 -18.91
CA LEU A 645 -9.02 30.55 -19.46
C LEU A 645 -9.73 31.78 -18.87
N ILE A 646 -10.30 32.65 -19.71
CA ILE A 646 -11.00 33.87 -19.25
C ILE A 646 -12.53 33.69 -19.38
N PRO A 647 -13.31 33.82 -18.29
CA PRO A 647 -14.76 33.75 -18.36
C PRO A 647 -15.37 35.00 -18.98
N ARG A 648 -16.59 34.87 -19.50
CA ARG A 648 -17.34 35.98 -20.11
C ARG A 648 -17.70 37.13 -19.15
N SER A 649 -17.60 36.91 -17.85
CA SER A 649 -17.91 37.89 -16.80
C SER A 649 -16.74 38.81 -16.45
N VAL A 650 -15.57 38.57 -17.06
CA VAL A 650 -14.35 39.35 -16.88
C VAL A 650 -14.09 40.16 -18.15
N ASP A 651 -14.44 41.45 -18.08
CA ASP A 651 -14.20 42.41 -19.15
C ASP A 651 -12.82 43.03 -18.99
N LEU A 652 -11.89 42.70 -19.90
CA LEU A 652 -10.58 43.33 -20.03
C LEU A 652 -10.69 44.45 -21.06
N THR A 653 -11.04 45.65 -20.58
CA THR A 653 -11.11 46.85 -21.42
C THR A 653 -9.71 47.40 -21.69
N VAL A 654 -9.56 48.17 -22.77
CA VAL A 654 -8.31 48.90 -23.07
C VAL A 654 -7.90 49.76 -21.88
N GLY A 655 -8.85 50.44 -21.22
CA GLY A 655 -8.58 51.26 -20.03
C GLY A 655 -8.01 50.47 -18.84
N LYS A 656 -8.50 49.25 -18.58
CA LYS A 656 -7.93 48.36 -17.55
C LYS A 656 -6.49 47.99 -17.88
N LEU A 657 -6.22 47.66 -19.14
CA LEU A 657 -4.88 47.31 -19.62
C LEU A 657 -3.92 48.51 -19.66
N VAL A 658 -4.41 49.71 -19.98
CA VAL A 658 -3.63 50.98 -19.89
C VAL A 658 -3.23 51.27 -18.45
N LYS A 659 -4.15 51.06 -17.50
CA LYS A 659 -3.85 51.19 -16.08
C LYS A 659 -2.77 50.17 -15.65
N ALA A 660 -2.86 48.93 -16.12
CA ALA A 660 -1.84 47.91 -15.87
C ALA A 660 -0.48 48.28 -16.50
N ALA A 661 -0.49 48.90 -17.68
CA ALA A 661 0.71 49.41 -18.34
C ALA A 661 1.34 50.64 -17.65
N GLY A 662 0.70 51.19 -16.61
CA GLY A 662 1.16 52.41 -15.95
C GLY A 662 0.99 53.67 -16.81
N GLY A 663 0.00 53.70 -17.72
CA GLY A 663 -0.23 54.83 -18.63
C GLY A 663 -1.39 55.74 -18.21
N SER A 664 -1.43 56.19 -16.96
CA SER A 664 -2.52 57.05 -16.46
C SER A 664 -2.57 58.43 -17.17
N THR A 665 -1.40 58.93 -17.56
CA THR A 665 -1.20 60.14 -18.38
C THR A 665 -1.78 59.94 -19.77
N MET A 666 -1.47 58.81 -20.40
CA MET A 666 -2.02 58.46 -21.72
C MET A 666 -3.55 58.30 -21.65
N ALA A 667 -4.08 57.63 -20.63
CA ALA A 667 -5.53 57.56 -20.41
C ALA A 667 -6.17 58.95 -20.31
N SER A 668 -5.54 59.86 -19.56
CA SER A 668 -6.01 61.26 -19.43
C SER A 668 -5.97 62.02 -20.75
N MET A 669 -4.97 61.77 -21.60
CA MET A 669 -4.89 62.31 -22.95
C MET A 669 -6.03 61.80 -23.83
N LEU A 670 -6.32 60.49 -23.82
CA LEU A 670 -7.44 59.93 -24.57
C LEU A 670 -8.78 60.57 -24.15
N THR A 671 -9.02 60.70 -22.85
CA THR A 671 -10.26 61.33 -22.35
C THR A 671 -10.37 62.78 -22.79
N LYS A 672 -9.32 63.60 -22.64
CA LYS A 672 -9.33 65.02 -23.07
C LYS A 672 -9.44 65.19 -24.58
N ALA A 673 -8.91 64.26 -25.36
CA ALA A 673 -9.01 64.24 -26.82
C ALA A 673 -10.37 63.74 -27.34
N GLY A 674 -11.25 63.21 -26.48
CA GLY A 674 -12.56 62.69 -26.85
C GLY A 674 -12.59 61.21 -27.28
N PHE A 675 -11.55 60.44 -26.93
CA PHE A 675 -11.39 59.01 -27.23
C PHE A 675 -11.70 58.09 -26.03
N GLU A 676 -12.50 58.55 -25.07
CA GLU A 676 -12.88 57.76 -23.87
C GLU A 676 -13.56 56.43 -24.23
N TRP A 677 -14.34 56.40 -25.31
CA TRP A 677 -14.99 55.20 -25.83
C TRP A 677 -14.00 54.08 -26.20
N VAL A 678 -12.76 54.42 -26.59
CA VAL A 678 -11.69 53.45 -26.83
C VAL A 678 -11.26 52.76 -25.53
N LEU A 679 -11.10 53.53 -24.44
CA LEU A 679 -10.75 52.99 -23.13
C LEU A 679 -11.83 52.02 -22.62
N ASN A 680 -13.09 52.30 -22.92
CA ASN A 680 -14.22 51.43 -22.58
C ASN A 680 -14.39 50.26 -23.57
N GLY A 681 -13.75 50.31 -24.74
CA GLY A 681 -13.89 49.33 -25.82
C GLY A 681 -15.29 49.32 -26.45
N THR A 682 -15.98 50.48 -26.44
CA THR A 682 -17.29 50.68 -27.05
C THR A 682 -17.16 51.31 -28.44
N ALA A 683 -18.24 51.33 -29.22
CA ALA A 683 -18.28 52.09 -30.47
C ALA A 683 -18.16 53.61 -30.22
N PRO A 684 -17.68 54.39 -31.20
CA PRO A 684 -17.67 55.85 -31.10
C PRO A 684 -19.10 56.40 -30.90
N PRO A 685 -19.30 57.49 -30.15
CA PRO A 685 -20.62 58.09 -29.92
C PRO A 685 -21.32 58.48 -31.22
N GLU A 686 -22.64 58.26 -31.29
CA GLU A 686 -23.47 58.64 -32.43
C GLU A 686 -23.40 60.16 -32.69
N GLY A 687 -23.18 60.55 -33.96
CA GLY A 687 -23.02 61.95 -34.36
C GLY A 687 -21.63 62.55 -34.14
N SER A 688 -20.65 61.75 -33.70
CA SER A 688 -19.25 62.17 -33.65
C SER A 688 -18.56 62.05 -35.03
N PRO A 689 -17.49 62.82 -35.32
CA PRO A 689 -16.77 62.75 -36.61
C PRO A 689 -16.21 61.35 -36.96
N TRP A 690 -16.09 60.48 -35.96
CA TRP A 690 -15.54 59.13 -36.08
C TRP A 690 -16.60 58.06 -36.37
N ALA A 691 -17.88 58.33 -36.08
CA ALA A 691 -18.98 57.41 -36.41
C ALA A 691 -19.12 57.24 -37.93
N ASP A 692 -19.04 58.34 -38.68
CA ASP A 692 -19.20 58.39 -40.14
C ASP A 692 -18.05 57.70 -40.91
N GLN A 693 -16.94 57.36 -40.24
CA GLN A 693 -15.76 56.71 -40.86
C GLN A 693 -15.87 55.18 -40.91
N GLY A 694 -17.01 54.60 -40.52
CA GLY A 694 -17.24 53.16 -40.58
C GLY A 694 -16.42 52.35 -39.57
N LEU A 695 -16.03 52.98 -38.46
CA LEU A 695 -15.20 52.44 -37.37
C LEU A 695 -16.01 51.75 -36.26
N GLU A 696 -17.33 51.66 -36.39
CA GLU A 696 -18.28 51.17 -35.39
C GLU A 696 -18.03 49.74 -34.87
N SER A 697 -17.28 48.92 -35.61
CA SER A 697 -17.10 47.48 -35.31
C SER A 697 -15.63 47.06 -35.19
N ALA A 698 -14.68 48.00 -35.12
CA ALA A 698 -13.26 47.69 -35.00
C ALA A 698 -12.87 47.59 -33.52
N GLY A 699 -12.13 46.54 -33.15
CA GLY A 699 -11.34 46.54 -31.93
C GLY A 699 -10.16 47.52 -32.06
N TRP A 700 -9.58 47.96 -30.95
CA TRP A 700 -8.54 48.99 -30.97
C TRP A 700 -7.28 48.49 -30.27
N THR A 701 -6.13 48.61 -30.92
CA THR A 701 -4.83 48.45 -30.27
C THR A 701 -4.25 49.82 -29.96
N LEU A 702 -4.02 50.11 -28.68
CA LEU A 702 -3.39 51.34 -28.23
C LEU A 702 -1.91 51.10 -27.95
N LEU A 703 -1.06 51.90 -28.58
CA LEU A 703 0.34 52.05 -28.18
C LEU A 703 0.40 52.95 -26.94
N CYS A 704 0.76 52.39 -25.80
CA CYS A 704 0.69 53.06 -24.51
C CYS A 704 2.09 53.26 -23.92
N PRO A 705 2.61 54.49 -23.91
CA PRO A 705 3.77 54.81 -23.09
C PRO A 705 3.42 54.80 -21.59
N PRO A 706 4.34 54.36 -20.71
CA PRO A 706 4.19 54.48 -19.26
C PRO A 706 4.31 55.94 -18.82
N ASP A 707 3.89 56.24 -17.59
CA ASP A 707 3.81 57.61 -17.08
C ASP A 707 5.16 58.33 -17.00
N ASP A 708 6.25 57.61 -16.71
CA ASP A 708 7.62 58.11 -16.69
C ASP A 708 8.15 58.50 -18.08
N ALA A 709 7.64 57.87 -19.14
CA ALA A 709 7.96 58.25 -20.51
C ALA A 709 7.45 59.64 -20.90
N PHE A 710 6.62 60.28 -20.05
CA PHE A 710 6.13 61.64 -20.27
C PHE A 710 6.99 62.74 -19.62
N ASP A 711 8.01 62.39 -18.84
CA ASP A 711 8.80 63.35 -18.04
C ASP A 711 9.52 64.43 -18.88
N ASP A 712 9.95 64.06 -20.09
CA ASP A 712 10.65 64.96 -21.02
C ASP A 712 9.70 65.86 -21.85
N TYR A 713 8.38 65.72 -21.67
CA TYR A 713 7.37 66.42 -22.48
C TYR A 713 6.59 67.46 -21.66
N ASN A 714 6.33 68.62 -22.27
CA ASN A 714 5.49 69.66 -21.65
C ASN A 714 3.98 69.32 -21.79
N ILE A 715 3.49 68.44 -20.91
CA ILE A 715 2.11 67.95 -20.93
C ILE A 715 1.09 69.09 -20.78
N THR A 716 1.43 70.14 -20.03
CA THR A 716 0.53 71.29 -19.81
C THR A 716 0.25 72.03 -21.10
N GLU A 717 1.29 72.24 -21.93
CA GLU A 717 1.14 72.83 -23.26
C GLU A 717 0.32 71.93 -24.17
N LEU A 718 0.60 70.62 -24.17
CA LEU A 718 -0.12 69.65 -24.99
C LEU A 718 -1.61 69.53 -24.62
N PHE A 719 -1.97 69.70 -23.34
CA PHE A 719 -3.37 69.77 -22.92
C PHE A 719 -4.07 71.09 -23.26
N SER A 720 -3.32 72.17 -23.50
CA SER A 720 -3.89 73.45 -23.93
C SER A 720 -4.23 73.49 -25.42
N ASP A 721 -3.52 72.71 -26.24
CA ASP A 721 -3.72 72.60 -27.68
C ASP A 721 -4.48 71.31 -28.04
N LYS A 722 -5.79 71.44 -28.24
CA LYS A 722 -6.68 70.31 -28.55
C LYS A 722 -6.30 69.61 -29.87
N ASP A 723 -5.88 70.35 -30.88
CA ASP A 723 -5.58 69.79 -32.20
C ASP A 723 -4.28 68.98 -32.16
N ARG A 724 -3.25 69.49 -31.47
CA ARG A 724 -2.02 68.73 -31.20
C ARG A 724 -2.29 67.48 -30.37
N LEU A 725 -3.14 67.56 -29.35
CA LEU A 725 -3.50 66.41 -28.53
C LEU A 725 -4.17 65.30 -29.35
N VAL A 726 -5.16 65.64 -30.19
CA VAL A 726 -5.82 64.69 -31.09
C VAL A 726 -4.83 64.08 -32.09
N MET A 727 -3.89 64.89 -32.60
CA MET A 727 -2.83 64.42 -33.49
C MET A 727 -1.90 63.39 -32.85
N VAL A 728 -1.52 63.57 -31.58
CA VAL A 728 -0.68 62.63 -30.84
C VAL A 728 -1.46 61.36 -30.51
N VAL A 729 -2.69 61.48 -29.98
CA VAL A 729 -3.51 60.32 -29.61
C VAL A 729 -3.86 59.47 -30.84
N SER A 730 -4.21 60.09 -31.97
CA SER A 730 -4.53 59.36 -33.21
C SER A 730 -3.34 58.59 -33.80
N GLN A 731 -2.10 59.02 -33.53
CA GLN A 731 -0.89 58.30 -33.93
C GLN A 731 -0.68 56.99 -33.14
N HIS A 732 -1.23 56.90 -31.92
CA HIS A 732 -1.09 55.74 -31.04
C HIS A 732 -2.25 54.75 -31.15
N LEU A 733 -3.31 55.09 -31.89
CA LEU A 733 -4.51 54.28 -32.04
C LEU A 733 -4.48 53.52 -33.36
N ILE A 734 -4.48 52.20 -33.26
CA ILE A 734 -4.49 51.29 -34.41
C ILE A 734 -5.86 50.59 -34.44
N PRO A 735 -6.71 50.84 -35.45
CA PRO A 735 -7.91 50.05 -35.64
C PRO A 735 -7.53 48.61 -36.04
N ALA A 736 -8.06 47.63 -35.31
CA ALA A 736 -7.86 46.23 -35.64
C ALA A 736 -8.46 45.94 -37.03
N PRO A 737 -7.72 45.24 -37.91
CA PRO A 737 -8.18 44.97 -39.25
C PRO A 737 -9.49 44.17 -39.22
N ARG A 738 -10.52 44.68 -39.93
CA ARG A 738 -11.72 43.87 -40.24
C ARG A 738 -11.29 42.66 -41.07
N ASP A 739 -11.86 41.50 -40.79
CA ASP A 739 -11.91 40.36 -41.72
C ASP A 739 -12.72 40.73 -42.98
N LYS A 740 -12.24 41.70 -43.77
CA LYS A 740 -12.77 41.99 -45.09
C LYS A 740 -12.15 40.99 -46.05
N LYS A 741 -12.91 39.91 -46.31
CA LYS A 741 -12.73 38.94 -47.41
C LYS A 741 -11.26 38.60 -47.72
N LYS A 742 -10.74 37.55 -47.07
CA LYS A 742 -9.83 36.46 -47.51
C LYS A 742 -8.97 36.57 -48.80
N LYS A 743 -8.73 37.73 -49.42
CA LYS A 743 -8.11 37.81 -50.76
C LYS A 743 -6.96 38.78 -50.96
N ASP A 744 -6.70 39.76 -50.09
CA ASP A 744 -5.57 40.69 -50.32
C ASP A 744 -4.62 40.91 -49.13
N ILE A 745 -4.72 40.12 -48.06
CA ILE A 745 -3.65 40.00 -47.06
C ILE A 745 -3.33 38.52 -46.89
N SER A 746 -2.31 38.06 -47.61
CA SER A 746 -1.77 36.70 -47.53
C SER A 746 -0.89 36.53 -46.30
N VAL A 747 -1.44 36.75 -45.11
CA VAL A 747 -0.78 36.32 -43.87
C VAL A 747 -1.88 35.76 -42.96
N PRO A 748 -2.10 34.43 -42.95
CA PRO A 748 -2.83 33.78 -41.88
C PRO A 748 -2.18 34.19 -40.56
N LEU A 749 -2.98 34.65 -39.58
CA LEU A 749 -2.58 34.54 -38.18
C LEU A 749 -2.27 33.05 -37.98
N ASP A 750 -1.08 32.72 -37.47
CA ASP A 750 -0.66 31.33 -37.32
C ASP A 750 -1.79 30.53 -36.68
N ASP A 751 -2.23 29.46 -37.34
CA ASP A 751 -3.26 28.52 -36.86
C ASP A 751 -2.79 27.75 -35.59
N ASP A 752 -1.69 28.17 -34.97
CA ASP A 752 -1.18 27.64 -33.71
C ASP A 752 -2.08 28.10 -32.56
N PRO A 753 -2.88 27.18 -31.97
CA PRO A 753 -3.81 27.53 -30.90
C PRO A 753 -3.11 28.08 -29.65
N LEU A 754 -1.79 27.87 -29.50
CA LEU A 754 -1.02 28.24 -28.31
C LEU A 754 -0.44 29.67 -28.35
N ASN A 755 -0.48 30.38 -29.49
CA ASN A 755 0.27 31.63 -29.69
C ASN A 755 -0.60 32.87 -30.01
N ASN A 756 -1.92 32.82 -29.76
CA ASN A 756 -2.86 33.82 -30.27
C ASN A 756 -3.16 35.03 -29.34
N ASN A 757 -2.33 35.28 -28.32
CA ASN A 757 -2.65 36.24 -27.25
C ASN A 757 -2.11 37.66 -27.50
N LYS A 758 -1.42 37.89 -28.62
CA LYS A 758 -0.97 39.23 -29.01
C LYS A 758 -2.13 40.03 -29.61
N PRO A 759 -2.25 41.35 -29.32
CA PRO A 759 -3.30 42.18 -29.90
C PRO A 759 -3.08 42.43 -31.41
N LEU A 760 -1.83 42.35 -31.88
CA LEU A 760 -1.42 42.50 -33.27
C LEU A 760 -0.33 41.48 -33.62
N LYS A 761 -0.17 41.17 -34.91
CA LYS A 761 0.92 40.32 -35.40
C LYS A 761 2.21 41.13 -35.46
N LEU A 762 3.07 40.96 -34.47
CA LEU A 762 4.39 41.58 -34.44
C LEU A 762 5.35 40.71 -35.26
N ASP A 763 5.63 41.13 -36.50
CA ASP A 763 6.53 40.47 -37.44
C ASP A 763 7.46 41.51 -38.06
N ASN A 764 8.55 41.07 -38.68
CA ASN A 764 9.53 41.96 -39.29
C ASN A 764 8.92 42.77 -40.46
N SER A 765 9.01 44.11 -40.36
CA SER A 765 8.54 45.07 -41.38
C SER A 765 7.02 45.07 -41.63
N VAL A 766 6.22 44.63 -40.65
CA VAL A 766 4.75 44.77 -40.73
C VAL A 766 4.36 46.23 -40.49
N THR A 767 3.58 46.78 -41.42
CA THR A 767 3.03 48.14 -41.33
C THR A 767 1.58 48.09 -40.89
N TYR A 768 1.22 48.94 -39.93
CA TYR A 768 -0.17 49.16 -39.52
C TYR A 768 -0.57 50.61 -39.74
N SER A 769 -1.77 50.83 -40.28
CA SER A 769 -2.35 52.16 -40.37
C SER A 769 -2.95 52.57 -39.04
N THR A 770 -2.65 53.79 -38.61
CA THR A 770 -3.22 54.38 -37.40
C THR A 770 -4.46 55.21 -37.76
N LEU A 771 -5.15 55.74 -36.75
CA LEU A 771 -6.25 56.68 -36.97
C LEU A 771 -5.79 57.96 -37.70
N ARG A 772 -4.49 58.28 -37.69
CA ARG A 772 -3.90 59.43 -38.38
C ARG A 772 -3.58 59.15 -39.86
N SER A 773 -3.46 57.90 -40.30
CA SER A 773 -3.08 57.55 -41.67
C SER A 773 -3.92 58.25 -42.77
N PRO A 774 -5.26 58.45 -42.61
CA PRO A 774 -6.04 59.16 -43.62
C PRO A 774 -5.72 60.66 -43.75
N SER A 775 -5.17 61.29 -42.70
CA SER A 775 -4.91 62.74 -42.65
C SER A 775 -3.43 63.12 -42.81
N SER A 776 -2.51 62.14 -42.80
CA SER A 776 -1.07 62.39 -42.88
C SER A 776 -0.33 61.24 -43.56
N ALA A 777 0.62 61.57 -44.43
CA ALA A 777 1.52 60.58 -45.05
C ALA A 777 2.42 59.84 -44.04
N TYR A 778 2.63 60.44 -42.86
CA TYR A 778 3.40 59.87 -41.74
C TYR A 778 2.49 59.29 -40.64
N GLY A 779 1.26 58.89 -40.99
CA GLY A 779 0.34 58.27 -40.02
C GLY A 779 0.57 56.78 -39.81
N ASP A 780 1.14 56.08 -40.78
CA ASP A 780 1.42 54.64 -40.65
C ASP A 780 2.59 54.37 -39.69
N ILE A 781 2.52 53.24 -38.99
CA ILE A 781 3.59 52.75 -38.10
C ILE A 781 4.15 51.42 -38.60
N VAL A 782 5.42 51.16 -38.32
CA VAL A 782 6.12 49.93 -38.71
C VAL A 782 6.70 49.26 -37.48
N PHE A 783 6.47 47.96 -37.36
CA PHE A 783 7.17 47.12 -36.40
C PHE A 783 8.38 46.45 -37.04
N LYS A 784 9.49 46.42 -36.31
CA LYS A 784 10.72 45.73 -36.71
C LYS A 784 11.23 44.92 -35.51
N ALA A 785 11.66 43.69 -35.74
CA ALA A 785 12.39 42.94 -34.74
C ALA A 785 13.77 43.59 -34.52
N ASP A 786 14.15 43.70 -33.26
CA ASP A 786 15.46 44.18 -32.87
C ASP A 786 16.47 43.03 -32.96
N ASP A 787 17.51 43.20 -33.79
CA ASP A 787 18.55 42.19 -34.00
C ASP A 787 19.55 42.15 -32.83
N GLU A 788 19.63 43.20 -32.00
CA GLU A 788 20.55 43.30 -30.85
C GLU A 788 19.94 42.80 -29.53
N ALA A 789 18.66 43.10 -29.28
CA ALA A 789 17.93 42.56 -28.14
C ALA A 789 17.24 41.24 -28.50
N LYS A 790 17.68 40.11 -27.93
CA LYS A 790 17.13 38.75 -28.12
C LYS A 790 15.58 38.71 -28.09
N GLY A 791 14.92 38.93 -29.23
CA GLY A 791 13.47 38.85 -29.39
C GLY A 791 12.66 40.12 -29.11
N GLY A 792 13.29 41.30 -29.02
CA GLY A 792 12.58 42.57 -28.86
C GLY A 792 11.95 43.08 -30.17
N TYR A 793 10.90 43.91 -30.08
CA TYR A 793 10.35 44.64 -31.23
C TYR A 793 10.48 46.13 -30.99
N ILE A 794 10.75 46.88 -32.04
CA ILE A 794 10.68 48.34 -32.06
C ILE A 794 9.52 48.76 -32.96
N VAL A 795 8.86 49.85 -32.60
CA VAL A 795 7.80 50.49 -33.38
C VAL A 795 8.23 51.89 -33.75
N GLY A 796 8.13 52.25 -35.03
CA GLY A 796 8.46 53.59 -35.50
C GLY A 796 7.45 54.12 -36.50
N ILE A 797 7.48 55.42 -36.75
CA ILE A 797 6.64 56.04 -37.77
C ILE A 797 7.21 55.73 -39.16
N LYS A 798 6.36 55.25 -40.06
CA LYS A 798 6.76 54.89 -41.42
C LYS A 798 7.27 56.12 -42.17
N ASP A 799 8.39 55.95 -42.89
CA ASP A 799 9.03 56.97 -43.72
C ASP A 799 9.49 58.25 -42.97
N ALA A 800 9.37 58.29 -41.64
CA ALA A 800 9.95 59.35 -40.82
C ALA A 800 11.48 59.24 -40.85
N ARG A 801 12.15 60.33 -41.26
CA ARG A 801 13.61 60.45 -41.25
C ARG A 801 14.00 61.49 -40.20
N GLY A 802 14.21 61.03 -38.98
CA GLY A 802 14.72 61.86 -37.89
C GLY A 802 16.14 62.33 -38.16
N THR A 803 16.47 63.49 -37.61
CA THR A 803 17.83 64.05 -37.66
C THR A 803 18.83 63.27 -36.80
N ASP A 804 18.35 62.55 -35.77
CA ASP A 804 19.19 61.88 -34.75
C ASP A 804 18.90 60.37 -34.59
N GLY A 805 18.04 59.76 -35.43
CA GLY A 805 17.79 58.31 -35.48
C GLY A 805 17.19 57.64 -34.23
N THR A 806 17.00 58.37 -33.12
CA THR A 806 16.63 57.84 -31.80
C THR A 806 15.33 58.42 -31.22
N SER A 807 14.72 59.41 -31.89
CA SER A 807 13.50 60.10 -31.47
C SER A 807 12.21 59.59 -32.12
N ASP A 808 12.32 58.74 -33.15
CA ASP A 808 11.21 58.43 -34.06
C ASP A 808 10.69 56.99 -33.93
N TRP A 809 11.23 56.26 -32.96
CA TRP A 809 10.85 54.89 -32.64
C TRP A 809 10.80 54.68 -31.12
N ALA A 810 10.07 53.66 -30.72
CA ALA A 810 9.91 53.21 -29.34
C ALA A 810 10.10 51.69 -29.27
N GLN A 811 10.67 51.19 -28.18
CA GLN A 811 10.79 49.77 -27.90
C GLN A 811 9.47 49.23 -27.36
N VAL A 812 9.03 48.07 -27.85
CA VAL A 812 7.89 47.34 -27.32
C VAL A 812 8.33 46.58 -26.07
N GLU A 813 7.77 46.95 -24.92
CA GLU A 813 8.12 46.34 -23.64
C GLU A 813 7.20 45.15 -23.33
N SER A 814 5.89 45.33 -23.51
CA SER A 814 4.89 44.31 -23.19
C SER A 814 3.56 44.54 -23.92
N TRP A 815 2.64 43.59 -23.81
CA TRP A 815 1.31 43.70 -24.43
C TRP A 815 0.23 42.98 -23.61
N GLY A 816 -1.02 43.29 -23.92
CA GLY A 816 -2.21 42.60 -23.43
C GLY A 816 -3.36 42.76 -24.41
N ARG A 817 -4.14 41.70 -24.61
CA ARG A 817 -5.29 41.69 -25.52
C ARG A 817 -6.57 42.05 -24.77
N SER A 818 -7.43 42.87 -25.38
CA SER A 818 -8.74 43.22 -24.80
C SER A 818 -9.80 42.16 -25.12
N THR A 819 -10.76 41.97 -24.21
CA THR A 819 -11.96 41.12 -24.47
C THR A 819 -13.12 41.92 -25.07
N THR A 820 -13.11 43.25 -24.92
CA THR A 820 -14.10 44.14 -25.53
C THR A 820 -13.82 44.40 -27.01
N GLY A 821 -14.76 45.03 -27.73
CA GLY A 821 -14.61 45.31 -29.17
C GLY A 821 -14.54 44.06 -30.07
N GLY A 822 -15.30 43.02 -29.72
CA GLY A 822 -15.28 41.73 -30.44
C GLY A 822 -14.07 40.85 -30.15
N GLY A 823 -13.31 41.15 -29.09
CA GLY A 823 -12.08 40.43 -28.72
C GLY A 823 -10.92 40.70 -29.68
N THR A 824 -10.98 41.81 -30.41
CA THR A 824 -9.91 42.28 -31.30
C THR A 824 -9.30 43.55 -30.69
N GLY A 825 -7.98 43.73 -30.81
CA GLY A 825 -7.27 44.87 -30.20
C GLY A 825 -6.68 44.60 -28.81
N GLY A 826 -6.24 45.66 -28.14
CA GLY A 826 -5.61 45.59 -26.83
C GLY A 826 -4.68 46.78 -26.55
N VAL A 827 -3.64 46.54 -25.76
CA VAL A 827 -2.62 47.53 -25.41
C VAL A 827 -1.25 46.94 -25.69
N ILE A 828 -0.38 47.74 -26.30
CA ILE A 828 1.04 47.45 -26.44
C ILE A 828 1.78 48.55 -25.68
N ARG A 829 2.50 48.17 -24.63
CA ARG A 829 3.31 49.10 -23.86
C ARG A 829 4.60 49.39 -24.61
N ILE A 830 4.90 50.67 -24.76
CA ILE A 830 6.10 51.16 -25.44
C ILE A 830 6.91 52.04 -24.50
N ASP A 831 8.23 52.06 -24.61
CA ASP A 831 9.10 52.83 -23.70
C ASP A 831 9.00 54.35 -23.85
N ARG A 832 8.48 54.85 -24.99
CA ARG A 832 8.47 56.28 -25.35
C ARG A 832 7.22 56.71 -26.11
N LEU A 833 6.85 57.98 -25.99
CA LEU A 833 5.76 58.58 -26.77
C LEU A 833 6.15 58.79 -28.23
N LEU A 834 5.35 58.30 -29.18
CA LEU A 834 5.55 58.54 -30.61
C LEU A 834 5.00 59.91 -31.02
N ILE A 835 5.87 60.92 -31.07
CA ILE A 835 5.48 62.24 -31.58
C ILE A 835 5.27 62.16 -33.10
N PRO A 836 4.12 62.62 -33.61
CA PRO A 836 3.89 62.60 -35.04
C PRO A 836 4.89 63.46 -35.81
N TYR A 837 5.55 62.85 -36.80
CA TYR A 837 6.57 63.52 -37.61
C TYR A 837 5.97 64.68 -38.42
N GLN A 838 6.61 65.85 -38.32
CA GLN A 838 6.37 67.00 -39.19
C GLN A 838 7.66 67.26 -39.97
N PRO A 839 7.67 67.11 -41.30
CA PRO A 839 8.86 67.39 -42.08
C PRO A 839 9.24 68.86 -41.90
N PRO A 840 10.54 69.19 -41.75
CA PRO A 840 10.96 70.58 -41.74
C PRO A 840 10.56 71.25 -43.06
N TRP A 841 10.21 72.53 -43.02
CA TRP A 841 9.65 73.28 -44.16
C TRP A 841 10.52 73.20 -45.42
N TRP A 842 11.84 73.03 -45.30
CA TRP A 842 12.73 72.86 -46.46
C TRP A 842 12.60 71.50 -47.16
N LEU A 843 12.08 70.46 -46.50
CA LEU A 843 11.84 69.16 -47.13
C LEU A 843 10.53 69.18 -47.92
N GLU A 844 9.53 69.88 -47.40
CA GLU A 844 8.21 70.02 -48.05
C GLU A 844 8.22 71.09 -49.17
N TYR A 845 8.86 72.23 -48.92
CA TYR A 845 8.88 73.38 -49.85
C TYR A 845 10.24 73.65 -50.49
N GLY A 846 11.33 72.99 -50.07
CA GLY A 846 12.66 73.30 -50.58
C GLY A 846 12.89 72.88 -52.03
N ALA A 847 12.31 71.76 -52.50
CA ALA A 847 12.42 71.41 -53.92
C ALA A 847 11.69 72.45 -54.81
N PRO A 848 10.45 72.85 -54.52
CA PRO A 848 9.79 73.98 -55.20
C PRO A 848 10.58 75.30 -55.12
N ILE A 849 11.14 75.63 -53.95
CA ILE A 849 11.91 76.87 -53.75
C ILE A 849 13.22 76.83 -54.55
N VAL A 850 13.96 75.72 -54.53
CA VAL A 850 15.23 75.55 -55.28
C VAL A 850 14.97 75.60 -56.78
N VAL A 851 13.91 74.94 -57.27
CA VAL A 851 13.50 75.02 -58.68
C VAL A 851 13.07 76.44 -59.04
N GLY A 852 12.33 77.13 -58.18
CA GLY A 852 11.96 78.54 -58.36
C GLY A 852 13.18 79.46 -58.41
N VAL A 853 14.13 79.30 -57.49
CA VAL A 853 15.37 80.09 -57.41
C VAL A 853 16.28 79.81 -58.61
N LEU A 854 16.47 78.54 -59.00
CA LEU A 854 17.20 78.17 -60.22
C LEU A 854 16.53 78.74 -61.48
N GLY A 855 15.20 78.71 -61.53
CA GLY A 855 14.42 79.34 -62.60
C GLY A 855 14.70 80.85 -62.69
N VAL A 856 14.69 81.55 -61.56
CA VAL A 856 15.03 82.99 -61.50
C VAL A 856 16.48 83.24 -61.93
N PHE A 857 17.44 82.44 -61.47
CA PHE A 857 18.84 82.58 -61.89
C PHE A 857 19.05 82.31 -63.38
N LEU A 858 18.35 81.33 -63.96
CA LEU A 858 18.38 81.06 -65.40
C LEU A 858 17.79 82.22 -66.21
N ILE A 859 16.68 82.80 -65.76
CA ILE A 859 16.08 83.99 -66.38
C ILE A 859 17.03 85.19 -66.30
N CYS A 860 17.59 85.47 -65.12
CA CYS A 860 18.58 86.53 -64.92
C CYS A 860 19.85 86.31 -65.77
N GLY A 861 20.33 85.06 -65.84
CA GLY A 861 21.46 84.66 -66.69
C GLY A 861 21.17 84.86 -68.17
N PHE A 862 19.97 84.49 -68.63
CA PHE A 862 19.51 84.75 -70.00
C PHE A 862 19.51 86.25 -70.32
N PHE A 863 18.93 87.09 -69.46
CA PHE A 863 18.95 88.54 -69.65
C PHE A 863 20.35 89.15 -69.55
N TYR A 864 21.23 88.60 -68.71
CA TYR A 864 22.63 89.01 -68.64
C TYR A 864 23.41 88.68 -69.91
N VAL A 865 23.18 87.49 -70.50
CA VAL A 865 23.77 87.08 -71.79
C VAL A 865 23.24 87.95 -72.94
N VAL A 866 21.92 88.23 -72.98
CA VAL A 866 21.33 89.17 -73.94
C VAL A 866 21.99 90.55 -73.81
N ARG A 867 22.19 91.05 -72.59
CA ARG A 867 22.89 92.33 -72.33
C ARG A 867 24.36 92.31 -72.79
N LEU A 868 25.05 91.18 -72.68
CA LEU A 868 26.43 91.01 -73.15
C LEU A 868 26.53 90.99 -74.67
N ILE A 869 25.61 90.31 -75.36
CA ILE A 869 25.55 90.26 -76.83
C ILE A 869 25.22 91.65 -77.38
N TRP A 870 24.27 92.37 -76.77
CA TRP A 870 23.94 93.74 -77.17
C TRP A 870 25.06 94.76 -76.96
N ARG A 871 25.98 94.53 -76.00
CA ARG A 871 27.15 95.39 -75.80
C ARG A 871 28.31 95.09 -76.73
N ARG A 872 28.28 93.96 -77.46
CA ARG A 872 29.37 93.52 -78.34
C ARG A 872 29.20 93.96 -79.79
N ASP A 873 27.99 94.38 -80.20
CA ASP A 873 27.66 94.77 -81.58
C ASP A 873 27.47 96.29 -81.80
N THR A 874 28.00 97.16 -80.92
CA THR A 874 27.94 98.63 -81.12
C THR A 874 29.30 99.29 -81.33
N THR A 875 30.24 98.61 -81.97
CA THR A 875 31.47 99.23 -82.50
C THR A 875 31.67 98.82 -83.96
N GLU A 876 31.47 99.81 -84.85
CA GLU A 876 31.83 99.86 -86.28
C GLU A 876 30.97 99.10 -87.30
N ALA A 877 29.96 99.80 -87.83
CA ALA A 877 29.80 99.90 -89.28
C ALA A 877 29.31 101.32 -89.64
N THR A 878 30.20 102.05 -90.29
CA THR A 878 30.09 103.44 -90.72
C THR A 878 29.15 103.60 -91.92
N TYR A 879 28.48 104.75 -91.97
CA TYR A 879 27.70 105.33 -93.07
C TYR A 879 28.35 105.19 -94.46
N GLU A 880 27.52 105.01 -95.51
CA GLU A 880 27.47 105.96 -96.63
C GLU A 880 26.11 105.91 -97.36
N PRO A 881 25.56 107.07 -97.81
CA PRO A 881 24.22 107.19 -98.37
C PRO A 881 24.23 107.32 -99.90
N VAL A 882 23.30 106.68 -100.60
CA VAL A 882 22.96 107.05 -101.99
C VAL A 882 21.44 106.97 -102.16
N GLY A 883 20.82 108.14 -102.32
CA GLY A 883 19.42 108.27 -102.69
C GLY A 883 19.19 107.89 -104.16
N GLY A 884 18.00 107.38 -104.46
CA GLY A 884 17.64 107.05 -105.83
C GLY A 884 16.21 106.53 -105.96
N PHE A 885 15.31 107.48 -106.20
CA PHE A 885 14.09 107.38 -107.02
C PHE A 885 12.86 106.58 -106.54
N ALA A 886 11.76 107.33 -106.62
CA ALA A 886 10.37 106.92 -106.55
C ALA A 886 9.93 106.07 -107.75
N ARG A 887 8.95 105.20 -107.48
CA ARG A 887 7.71 104.94 -108.25
C ARG A 887 6.95 103.88 -107.43
N ASP A 888 5.83 104.23 -106.83
CA ASP A 888 4.50 104.30 -107.45
C ASP A 888 4.03 102.92 -107.93
N ASP A 889 2.98 102.49 -107.24
CA ASP A 889 1.72 102.03 -107.80
C ASP A 889 1.45 100.55 -108.05
N ASP A 890 0.20 100.25 -107.67
CA ASP A 890 -0.75 99.23 -108.12
C ASP A 890 -0.70 97.87 -107.40
N GLU A 891 -1.72 97.57 -106.56
CA GLU A 891 -3.06 97.02 -106.93
C GLU A 891 -2.92 95.56 -107.38
N GLU A 892 -3.80 94.59 -107.12
CA GLU A 892 -5.12 94.44 -106.51
C GLU A 892 -5.30 92.91 -106.39
N SER A 893 -5.93 92.41 -105.31
CA SER A 893 -6.93 91.31 -105.29
C SER A 893 -7.13 90.75 -103.89
#